data_AF-A0AAP0QY29-F1
#
_entry.id   AF-A0AAP0QY29-F1
#
_cell.length_a   1.000
_cell.length_b   1.000
_cell.length_c   1.000
_cell.angle_alpha   90.00
_cell.angle_beta   90.00
_cell.angle_gamma   90.00
#
_symmetry.space_group_name_H-M   'P 1'
#
loop_
_entity.id
_entity.type
_entity.pdbx_description
1 polymer ?
#
loop_
_entity_poly.entity_id
_entity_poly.type
_entity_poly.pdbx_seq_one_letter_code
_entity_poly.pdbx_strand_id
1 'polypeptide(L)'
;MSLTLIITFIALLGSLYVFCPSSAELPWFEHPAKPDGSLSFLVVGDWGRRGAYNQTKVAHQMGIVGEKLKIDFIISTGDNFYDDGLTGVDDVAFFESFVNIYTAPSLAKQWYNVLGNHDYRGDVEAQLSPVLRDIDSRWLCLRSFIVNAEIAEFIFVDTTPFVDKYFTDPEDHVYDWSGIQPRKSYLANLLKDVDSALKESTAKWKIVVGHHTIKSSGHHGNTHELNLQLLPILQENEVDLYINGHDHCLERISSTESGIQFLTSGGGSKAWKGDIDWWNPKEDKFYYDGQAILTISTSVKRFDMISFRPSILPETDQTVFKLQLLILEILIAIKRDFGGIDVVERDSGEIVADDGLRFEFLWCFRLVRSVGELQVLPINMGMQIPFKKLMLLHIIFIACLRLSAAELQRFEHRLKHDGSLSFLVVGDWGRRGSYNQSLVAYQMGLIGEKLEIDFVISTGDNFYEDGLTGEDDPAFLDSFTSIYTAPSLQKQWYNVLGNHDYRGDVEAQLSPVLTRKDSRWLCSRSFILDAEIAEFVFVDTTPFVDEYFEDPGDSTYDWRGVYRRKEYLSDLLKDVDGALKNSKAKWKIVVGHHTIKSAGHHGVTKELLLRLLPILEENNVDMYVNGHDHCLQHISSNGIEFLTSGGGSKAWRGDRNWWSPEELKLYYDGQGFMSVKMTRSEAVVLFYDVHGNILHKWSIPKEPLKAA
;
A
#
# COMPACT_ATOMS: atom_id res chain seq x y z
N MET A 1 42.74 -71.93 -21.58
CA MET A 1 41.95 -70.78 -22.07
C MET A 1 42.79 -70.04 -23.09
N SER A 2 42.34 -69.96 -24.34
CA SER A 2 43.17 -69.44 -25.44
C SER A 2 43.27 -67.91 -25.38
N LEU A 3 44.37 -67.38 -25.92
CA LEU A 3 44.66 -65.95 -26.09
C LEU A 3 43.51 -65.19 -26.77
N THR A 4 42.67 -65.90 -27.52
CA THR A 4 41.45 -65.39 -28.15
C THR A 4 40.44 -64.87 -27.12
N LEU A 5 40.26 -65.54 -25.98
CA LEU A 5 39.30 -65.11 -24.94
C LEU A 5 39.74 -63.82 -24.24
N ILE A 6 41.04 -63.58 -24.10
CA ILE A 6 41.57 -62.37 -23.46
C ILE A 6 41.41 -61.16 -24.39
N ILE A 7 41.58 -61.36 -25.70
CA ILE A 7 41.39 -60.29 -26.70
C ILE A 7 39.90 -59.95 -26.86
N THR A 8 38.98 -60.92 -26.77
CA THR A 8 37.54 -60.62 -26.78
C THR A 8 37.07 -59.94 -25.49
N PHE A 9 37.66 -60.26 -24.33
CA PHE A 9 37.33 -59.61 -23.06
C PHE A 9 37.85 -58.16 -22.99
N ILE A 10 39.04 -57.89 -23.54
CA ILE A 10 39.60 -56.54 -23.63
C ILE A 10 38.87 -55.71 -24.72
N ALA A 11 38.39 -56.32 -25.80
CA ALA A 11 37.57 -55.64 -26.80
C ALA A 11 36.14 -55.34 -26.34
N LEU A 12 35.58 -56.12 -25.41
CA LEU A 12 34.28 -55.84 -24.77
C LEU A 12 34.36 -54.85 -23.61
N LEU A 13 35.50 -54.74 -22.93
CA LEU A 13 35.76 -53.67 -21.94
C LEU A 13 36.20 -52.35 -22.60
N GLY A 14 36.80 -52.42 -23.79
CA GLY A 14 37.22 -51.25 -24.57
C GLY A 14 36.10 -50.57 -25.37
N SER A 15 34.92 -51.19 -25.52
CA SER A 15 33.76 -50.63 -26.22
C SER A 15 32.66 -50.08 -25.31
N LEU A 16 32.88 -50.12 -23.98
CA LEU A 16 32.03 -49.48 -22.96
C LEU A 16 32.58 -48.14 -22.46
N TYR A 17 33.70 -47.66 -23.01
CA TYR A 17 33.99 -46.23 -23.04
C TYR A 17 33.15 -45.59 -24.14
N VAL A 18 31.84 -45.51 -23.87
CA VAL A 18 31.04 -44.41 -24.39
C VAL A 18 31.83 -43.16 -24.02
N PHE A 19 32.28 -42.42 -25.03
CA PHE A 19 32.58 -41.01 -24.88
C PHE A 19 31.32 -40.40 -24.26
N CYS A 20 31.27 -40.30 -22.93
CA CYS A 20 30.35 -39.41 -22.27
C CYS A 20 30.94 -38.03 -22.55
N PRO A 21 30.34 -37.22 -23.44
CA PRO A 21 30.69 -35.82 -23.43
C PRO A 21 30.30 -35.36 -22.02
N SER A 22 31.28 -34.94 -21.23
CA SER A 22 31.04 -34.20 -20.01
C SER A 22 30.40 -32.86 -20.40
N SER A 23 29.12 -32.89 -20.79
CA SER A 23 28.23 -31.74 -20.71
C SER A 23 28.10 -31.49 -19.21
N ALA A 24 28.55 -30.35 -18.72
CA ALA A 24 28.36 -30.02 -17.31
C ALA A 24 26.85 -29.82 -17.09
N GLU A 25 26.17 -30.86 -16.64
CA GLU A 25 24.76 -30.78 -16.27
C GLU A 25 24.61 -29.89 -15.02
N LEU A 26 23.51 -29.13 -14.95
CA LEU A 26 23.19 -28.29 -13.80
C LEU A 26 23.16 -29.14 -12.51
N PRO A 27 23.78 -28.71 -11.40
CA PRO A 27 23.67 -29.41 -10.13
C PRO A 27 22.21 -29.63 -9.73
N TRP A 28 21.87 -30.84 -9.29
CA TRP A 28 20.49 -31.26 -9.05
C TRP A 28 20.26 -31.61 -7.58
N PHE A 29 19.22 -31.01 -6.98
CA PHE A 29 18.76 -31.25 -5.62
C PHE A 29 17.31 -31.76 -5.60
N GLU A 30 17.02 -32.63 -4.64
CA GLU A 30 15.67 -33.16 -4.39
C GLU A 30 15.07 -32.49 -3.15
N HIS A 31 13.81 -32.05 -3.25
CA HIS A 31 13.03 -31.52 -2.14
C HIS A 31 11.59 -32.04 -2.21
N PRO A 32 11.27 -33.19 -1.60
CA PRO A 32 9.96 -33.81 -1.77
C PRO A 32 8.82 -32.90 -1.32
N ALA A 33 7.69 -32.96 -2.02
CA ALA A 33 6.49 -32.22 -1.65
C ALA A 33 5.90 -32.72 -0.33
N LYS A 34 4.92 -31.99 0.23
CA LYS A 34 4.22 -32.42 1.44
C LYS A 34 3.47 -33.74 1.19
N PRO A 35 3.16 -34.52 2.25
CA PRO A 35 2.42 -35.78 2.11
C PRO A 35 1.05 -35.67 1.43
N ASP A 36 0.45 -34.47 1.40
CA ASP A 36 -0.81 -34.19 0.71
C ASP A 36 -0.63 -33.80 -0.77
N GLY A 37 0.61 -33.87 -1.29
CA GLY A 37 0.96 -33.51 -2.66
C GLY A 37 0.89 -32.00 -2.94
N SER A 38 1.01 -31.18 -1.90
CA SER A 38 1.12 -29.71 -2.02
C SER A 38 2.54 -29.23 -1.74
N LEU A 39 2.86 -28.05 -2.27
CA LEU A 39 4.09 -27.33 -1.98
C LEU A 39 3.75 -25.89 -1.58
N SER A 40 4.40 -25.36 -0.56
CA SER A 40 4.27 -23.95 -0.15
C SER A 40 5.64 -23.37 0.15
N PHE A 41 6.00 -22.26 -0.49
CA PHE A 41 7.30 -21.63 -0.30
C PHE A 41 7.19 -20.11 -0.31
N LEU A 42 8.21 -19.45 0.24
CA LEU A 42 8.36 -17.99 0.19
C LEU A 42 9.43 -17.62 -0.83
N VAL A 43 9.28 -16.47 -1.46
CA VAL A 43 10.29 -15.85 -2.30
C VAL A 43 10.62 -14.46 -1.77
N VAL A 44 11.90 -14.12 -1.77
CA VAL A 44 12.42 -12.81 -1.37
C VAL A 44 13.64 -12.44 -2.22
N GLY A 45 13.76 -11.18 -2.63
CA GLY A 45 14.88 -10.64 -3.40
C GLY A 45 15.32 -9.31 -2.82
N ASP A 46 16.53 -8.88 -3.18
CA ASP A 46 17.00 -7.50 -2.96
C ASP A 46 17.04 -7.14 -1.47
N TRP A 47 17.64 -8.06 -0.70
CA TRP A 47 17.68 -8.06 0.76
C TRP A 47 19.13 -8.04 1.28
N GLY A 48 19.30 -8.07 2.60
CA GLY A 48 20.64 -8.15 3.20
C GLY A 48 21.32 -6.81 3.43
N ARG A 49 20.61 -5.92 4.14
CA ARG A 49 21.07 -4.60 4.57
C ARG A 49 21.25 -4.53 6.09
N ARG A 50 21.71 -5.61 6.72
CA ARG A 50 21.99 -5.67 8.17
C ARG A 50 20.77 -5.29 9.03
N GLY A 51 19.57 -5.67 8.58
CA GLY A 51 18.30 -5.32 9.23
C GLY A 51 17.70 -3.96 8.85
N ALA A 52 18.41 -3.12 8.09
CA ALA A 52 17.97 -1.80 7.69
C ALA A 52 16.87 -1.81 6.59
N TYR A 53 16.31 -0.62 6.30
CA TYR A 53 15.25 -0.42 5.30
C TYR A 53 14.13 -1.47 5.41
N ASN A 54 13.62 -1.71 6.62
CA ASN A 54 12.56 -2.70 6.90
C ASN A 54 12.90 -4.19 6.69
N GLN A 55 14.16 -4.57 6.42
CA GLN A 55 14.53 -5.99 6.29
C GLN A 55 14.08 -6.84 7.49
N THR A 56 14.29 -6.35 8.72
CA THR A 56 13.84 -7.06 9.94
C THR A 56 12.32 -7.20 10.01
N LYS A 57 11.56 -6.21 9.50
CA LYS A 57 10.09 -6.28 9.47
C LYS A 57 9.62 -7.29 8.44
N VAL A 58 10.27 -7.34 7.28
CA VAL A 58 10.02 -8.37 6.25
C VAL A 58 10.29 -9.76 6.81
N ALA A 59 11.44 -9.96 7.46
CA ALA A 59 11.80 -11.22 8.12
C ALA A 59 10.78 -11.65 9.18
N HIS A 60 10.28 -10.71 9.99
CA HIS A 60 9.24 -10.99 10.97
C HIS A 60 7.93 -11.47 10.30
N GLN A 61 7.49 -10.80 9.23
CA GLN A 61 6.29 -11.22 8.48
C GLN A 61 6.47 -12.55 7.78
N MET A 62 7.64 -12.81 7.19
CA MET A 62 8.01 -14.13 6.68
C MET A 62 7.83 -15.21 7.76
N GLY A 63 8.24 -14.93 8.99
CA GLY A 63 8.07 -15.85 10.12
C GLY A 63 6.59 -16.19 10.40
N ILE A 64 5.73 -15.18 10.47
CA ILE A 64 4.29 -15.37 10.69
C ILE A 64 3.65 -16.18 9.55
N VAL A 65 3.94 -15.79 8.31
CA VAL A 65 3.36 -16.41 7.11
C VAL A 65 3.89 -17.83 6.92
N GLY A 66 5.19 -18.03 7.15
CA GLY A 66 5.84 -19.33 7.07
C GLY A 66 5.23 -20.36 8.02
N GLU A 67 4.89 -19.93 9.24
CA GLU A 67 4.22 -20.77 10.23
C GLU A 67 2.80 -21.14 9.76
N LYS A 68 2.05 -20.15 9.27
CA LYS A 68 0.67 -20.33 8.82
C LYS A 68 0.57 -21.27 7.60
N LEU A 69 1.43 -21.09 6.61
CA LEU A 69 1.45 -21.89 5.39
C LEU A 69 2.19 -23.22 5.57
N LYS A 70 2.90 -23.40 6.68
CA LYS A 70 3.81 -24.52 6.92
C LYS A 70 4.73 -24.73 5.73
N ILE A 71 5.51 -23.70 5.41
CA ILE A 71 6.34 -23.68 4.21
C ILE A 71 7.38 -24.81 4.19
N ASP A 72 7.74 -25.24 2.98
CA ASP A 72 8.71 -26.29 2.71
C ASP A 72 10.13 -25.72 2.63
N PHE A 73 10.30 -24.64 1.88
CA PHE A 73 11.56 -23.93 1.69
C PHE A 73 11.36 -22.45 1.36
N ILE A 74 12.48 -21.72 1.22
CA ILE A 74 12.54 -20.31 0.86
C ILE A 74 13.43 -20.17 -0.38
N ILE A 75 13.02 -19.32 -1.31
CA ILE A 75 13.77 -18.94 -2.50
C ILE A 75 14.29 -17.51 -2.32
N SER A 76 15.58 -17.31 -2.58
CA SER A 76 16.13 -15.99 -2.82
C SER A 76 16.36 -15.77 -4.32
N THR A 77 15.82 -14.68 -4.86
CA THR A 77 16.06 -14.25 -6.25
C THR A 77 17.37 -13.45 -6.41
N GLY A 78 18.24 -13.44 -5.41
CA GLY A 78 19.54 -12.78 -5.46
C GLY A 78 19.51 -11.33 -4.99
N ASP A 79 20.67 -10.69 -5.11
CA ASP A 79 21.02 -9.49 -4.35
C ASP A 79 20.85 -9.77 -2.85
N ASN A 80 21.62 -10.75 -2.39
CA ASN A 80 21.54 -11.30 -1.05
C ASN A 80 22.23 -10.40 -0.01
N PHE A 81 23.24 -9.63 -0.43
CA PHE A 81 24.00 -8.73 0.44
C PHE A 81 24.28 -7.38 -0.24
N TYR A 82 23.85 -6.29 0.40
CA TYR A 82 24.04 -4.92 -0.09
C TYR A 82 25.11 -4.14 0.71
N ASP A 83 25.79 -3.17 0.10
CA ASP A 83 25.63 -2.77 -1.32
C ASP A 83 26.55 -3.56 -2.28
N ASP A 84 27.58 -4.26 -1.78
CA ASP A 84 28.59 -4.93 -2.63
C ASP A 84 28.94 -6.35 -2.12
N GLY A 85 27.96 -7.26 -2.09
CA GLY A 85 28.19 -8.68 -1.78
C GLY A 85 28.87 -8.94 -0.43
N LEU A 86 29.44 -10.13 -0.27
CA LEU A 86 30.35 -10.45 0.84
C LEU A 86 31.80 -10.21 0.41
N THR A 87 32.70 -9.86 1.33
CA THR A 87 34.13 -9.70 1.04
C THR A 87 34.95 -10.99 1.19
N GLY A 88 34.33 -12.06 1.71
CA GLY A 88 34.96 -13.35 1.97
C GLY A 88 34.07 -14.25 2.84
N VAL A 89 34.49 -15.50 3.09
CA VAL A 89 33.72 -16.47 3.90
C VAL A 89 33.59 -16.09 5.38
N ASP A 90 34.47 -15.22 5.87
CA ASP A 90 34.48 -14.74 7.27
C ASP A 90 33.78 -13.37 7.42
N ASP A 91 33.12 -12.87 6.38
CA ASP A 91 32.45 -11.57 6.42
C ASP A 91 31.27 -11.56 7.41
N VAL A 92 31.29 -10.61 8.34
CA VAL A 92 30.26 -10.43 9.37
C VAL A 92 28.88 -10.12 8.78
N ALA A 93 28.82 -9.59 7.55
CA ALA A 93 27.56 -9.33 6.84
C ALA A 93 26.72 -10.61 6.68
N PHE A 94 27.34 -11.80 6.57
CA PHE A 94 26.59 -13.05 6.55
C PHE A 94 25.75 -13.23 7.84
N PHE A 95 26.31 -12.91 9.00
CA PHE A 95 25.59 -12.97 10.27
C PHE A 95 24.58 -11.82 10.41
N GLU A 96 25.01 -10.59 10.11
CA GLU A 96 24.22 -9.39 10.33
C GLU A 96 23.03 -9.27 9.38
N SER A 97 23.12 -9.85 8.17
CA SER A 97 22.09 -9.76 7.13
C SER A 97 21.25 -11.02 6.98
N PHE A 98 21.76 -12.21 7.36
CA PHE A 98 21.06 -13.48 7.18
C PHE A 98 20.81 -14.20 8.52
N VAL A 99 21.87 -14.66 9.17
CA VAL A 99 21.76 -15.57 10.34
C VAL A 99 20.95 -14.93 11.47
N ASN A 100 21.24 -13.68 11.82
CA ASN A 100 20.63 -12.99 12.96
C ASN A 100 19.30 -12.30 12.62
N ILE A 101 18.93 -12.22 11.34
CA ILE A 101 17.71 -11.54 10.88
C ILE A 101 16.55 -12.53 10.74
N TYR A 102 16.77 -13.64 10.04
CA TYR A 102 15.72 -14.62 9.73
C TYR A 102 15.65 -15.71 10.80
N THR A 103 15.37 -15.34 12.05
CA THR A 103 15.48 -16.24 13.21
C THR A 103 14.19 -16.98 13.59
N ALA A 104 13.06 -16.67 12.94
CA ALA A 104 11.79 -17.32 13.24
C ALA A 104 11.85 -18.84 12.98
N PRO A 105 11.30 -19.71 13.86
CA PRO A 105 11.36 -21.16 13.69
C PRO A 105 10.78 -21.67 12.36
N SER A 106 9.74 -21.02 11.87
CA SER A 106 9.13 -21.31 10.57
C SER A 106 10.04 -21.01 9.37
N LEU A 107 11.09 -20.19 9.56
CA LEU A 107 12.13 -19.87 8.58
C LEU A 107 13.39 -20.72 8.75
N ALA A 108 13.41 -21.65 9.72
CA ALA A 108 14.43 -22.68 9.84
C ALA A 108 14.23 -23.78 8.77
N LYS A 109 14.23 -23.35 7.51
CA LYS A 109 14.02 -24.14 6.30
C LYS A 109 15.20 -23.98 5.36
N GLN A 110 15.29 -24.82 4.34
CA GLN A 110 16.29 -24.65 3.29
C GLN A 110 16.04 -23.33 2.55
N TRP A 111 17.09 -22.52 2.36
CA TRP A 111 17.10 -21.38 1.46
C TRP A 111 17.85 -21.77 0.20
N TYR A 112 17.18 -21.62 -0.95
CA TYR A 112 17.75 -21.79 -2.27
C TYR A 112 17.99 -20.40 -2.87
N ASN A 113 19.26 -20.02 -3.02
CA ASN A 113 19.66 -18.67 -3.37
C ASN A 113 20.39 -18.66 -4.72
N VAL A 114 20.05 -17.71 -5.58
CA VAL A 114 20.88 -17.29 -6.72
C VAL A 114 21.59 -15.99 -6.41
N LEU A 115 22.54 -15.62 -7.26
CA LEU A 115 23.29 -14.36 -7.17
C LEU A 115 22.56 -13.28 -7.98
N GLY A 116 22.60 -12.05 -7.48
CA GLY A 116 22.25 -10.82 -8.21
C GLY A 116 23.47 -9.98 -8.55
N ASN A 117 23.28 -8.83 -9.19
CA ASN A 117 24.41 -8.00 -9.60
C ASN A 117 25.15 -7.36 -8.42
N HIS A 118 24.47 -7.07 -7.30
CA HIS A 118 25.14 -6.57 -6.09
C HIS A 118 26.01 -7.65 -5.44
N ASP A 119 25.63 -8.93 -5.53
CA ASP A 119 26.43 -10.04 -5.03
C ASP A 119 27.76 -10.19 -5.78
N TYR A 120 27.74 -9.90 -7.10
CA TYR A 120 28.93 -9.90 -7.95
C TYR A 120 29.88 -8.74 -7.68
N ARG A 121 29.47 -7.71 -6.92
CA ARG A 121 30.37 -6.60 -6.56
C ARG A 121 31.31 -6.95 -5.40
N GLY A 122 31.03 -8.06 -4.71
CA GLY A 122 31.91 -8.65 -3.71
C GLY A 122 32.62 -9.92 -4.21
N ASP A 123 33.05 -10.76 -3.27
CA ASP A 123 33.56 -12.11 -3.48
C ASP A 123 32.40 -13.08 -3.73
N VAL A 124 32.25 -13.50 -4.98
CA VAL A 124 31.19 -14.43 -5.38
C VAL A 124 31.47 -15.83 -4.84
N GLU A 125 32.73 -16.26 -4.86
CA GLU A 125 33.12 -17.60 -4.41
C GLU A 125 32.87 -17.79 -2.91
N ALA A 126 32.92 -16.72 -2.12
CA ALA A 126 32.52 -16.75 -0.71
C ALA A 126 31.05 -17.17 -0.54
N GLN A 127 30.14 -16.59 -1.32
CA GLN A 127 28.71 -16.89 -1.24
C GLN A 127 28.37 -18.32 -1.70
N LEU A 128 29.12 -18.81 -2.69
CA LEU A 128 29.03 -20.17 -3.23
C LEU A 128 29.71 -21.22 -2.35
N SER A 129 30.52 -20.79 -1.37
CA SER A 129 31.37 -21.67 -0.58
C SER A 129 30.55 -22.59 0.32
N PRO A 130 30.90 -23.89 0.39
CA PRO A 130 30.35 -24.80 1.39
C PRO A 130 30.54 -24.32 2.84
N VAL A 131 31.54 -23.44 3.09
CA VAL A 131 31.80 -22.89 4.43
C VAL A 131 30.59 -22.13 4.98
N LEU A 132 29.89 -21.33 4.17
CA LEU A 132 28.70 -20.60 4.65
C LEU A 132 27.56 -21.55 5.00
N ARG A 133 27.43 -22.66 4.27
CA ARG A 133 26.48 -23.73 4.58
C ARG A 133 26.87 -24.50 5.85
N ASP A 134 28.16 -24.64 6.14
CA ASP A 134 28.62 -25.25 7.38
C ASP A 134 28.38 -24.32 8.59
N ILE A 135 28.42 -22.99 8.38
CA ILE A 135 28.06 -21.98 9.40
C ILE A 135 26.55 -22.00 9.66
N ASP A 136 25.73 -21.97 8.61
CA ASP A 136 24.28 -22.08 8.70
C ASP A 136 23.74 -23.00 7.61
N SER A 137 23.29 -24.19 8.03
CA SER A 137 22.83 -25.25 7.12
C SER A 137 21.63 -24.86 6.27
N ARG A 138 20.94 -23.77 6.60
CA ARG A 138 19.86 -23.22 5.78
C ARG A 138 20.37 -22.64 4.46
N TRP A 139 21.64 -22.26 4.38
CA TRP A 139 22.20 -21.58 3.21
C TRP A 139 22.59 -22.56 2.09
N LEU A 140 21.95 -22.45 0.94
CA LEU A 140 22.43 -23.04 -0.32
C LEU A 140 22.41 -21.95 -1.39
N CYS A 141 23.59 -21.54 -1.86
CA CYS A 141 23.74 -20.59 -2.95
C CYS A 141 24.62 -21.21 -4.03
N LEU A 142 24.13 -21.19 -5.26
CA LEU A 142 24.85 -21.63 -6.46
C LEU A 142 24.50 -20.69 -7.62
N ARG A 143 25.34 -20.65 -8.66
CA ARG A 143 25.08 -19.83 -9.85
C ARG A 143 23.81 -20.29 -10.56
N SER A 144 23.80 -21.55 -11.01
CA SER A 144 22.65 -22.16 -11.68
C SER A 144 22.52 -23.62 -11.24
N PHE A 145 21.31 -24.07 -10.96
CA PHE A 145 21.03 -25.41 -10.42
C PHE A 145 19.54 -25.76 -10.52
N ILE A 146 19.21 -27.03 -10.28
CA ILE A 146 17.85 -27.56 -10.35
C ILE A 146 17.41 -28.02 -8.97
N VAL A 147 16.17 -27.68 -8.60
CA VAL A 147 15.48 -28.28 -7.45
C VAL A 147 14.24 -29.00 -7.97
N ASN A 148 14.23 -30.32 -7.86
CA ASN A 148 13.06 -31.15 -8.14
C ASN A 148 12.24 -31.30 -6.86
N ALA A 149 10.98 -30.85 -6.92
CA ALA A 149 10.02 -30.94 -5.83
C ALA A 149 8.81 -31.81 -6.15
N GLU A 150 9.04 -32.87 -6.96
CA GLU A 150 8.08 -33.85 -7.45
C GLU A 150 6.99 -33.27 -8.37
N ILE A 151 6.17 -32.35 -7.86
CA ILE A 151 5.10 -31.69 -8.62
C ILE A 151 5.59 -30.45 -9.37
N ALA A 152 6.73 -29.90 -8.98
CA ALA A 152 7.32 -28.70 -9.55
C ALA A 152 8.83 -28.89 -9.71
N GLU A 153 9.39 -28.40 -10.80
CA GLU A 153 10.83 -28.33 -11.01
C GLU A 153 11.24 -26.86 -11.12
N PHE A 154 12.22 -26.49 -10.28
CA PHE A 154 12.76 -25.14 -10.21
C PHE A 154 14.12 -25.13 -10.88
N ILE A 155 14.30 -24.26 -11.87
CA ILE A 155 15.58 -24.05 -12.54
C ILE A 155 16.07 -22.66 -12.20
N PHE A 156 17.10 -22.63 -11.37
CA PHE A 156 17.79 -21.42 -10.95
C PHE A 156 18.84 -21.05 -12.00
N VAL A 157 18.83 -19.79 -12.44
CA VAL A 157 19.66 -19.29 -13.53
C VAL A 157 20.40 -18.04 -13.08
N ASP A 158 21.73 -18.07 -13.18
CA ASP A 158 22.60 -16.93 -13.01
C ASP A 158 22.41 -15.91 -14.14
N THR A 159 21.60 -14.88 -13.89
CA THR A 159 21.26 -13.91 -14.93
C THR A 159 22.22 -12.74 -15.04
N THR A 160 23.08 -12.49 -14.03
CA THR A 160 24.01 -11.36 -14.03
C THR A 160 24.99 -11.36 -15.21
N PRO A 161 25.58 -12.50 -15.61
CA PRO A 161 26.47 -12.56 -16.78
C PRO A 161 25.80 -12.24 -18.12
N PHE A 162 24.46 -12.20 -18.20
CA PHE A 162 23.76 -11.87 -19.45
C PHE A 162 23.82 -10.37 -19.77
N VAL A 163 23.92 -9.51 -18.76
CA VAL A 163 23.80 -8.05 -18.96
C VAL A 163 25.12 -7.48 -19.47
N ASP A 164 25.10 -6.89 -20.67
CA ASP A 164 26.32 -6.39 -21.33
C ASP A 164 26.94 -5.21 -20.59
N LYS A 165 26.10 -4.33 -20.03
CA LYS A 165 26.54 -3.11 -19.35
C LYS A 165 27.55 -3.38 -18.23
N TYR A 166 27.40 -4.48 -17.48
CA TYR A 166 28.34 -4.81 -16.39
C TYR A 166 29.76 -5.18 -16.87
N PHE A 167 29.95 -5.48 -18.16
CA PHE A 167 31.26 -5.73 -18.76
C PHE A 167 31.81 -4.53 -19.53
N THR A 168 30.93 -3.76 -20.17
CA THR A 168 31.32 -2.68 -21.08
C THR A 168 31.34 -1.31 -20.41
N ASP A 169 30.46 -1.10 -19.43
CA ASP A 169 30.24 0.16 -18.73
C ASP A 169 29.76 -0.09 -17.28
N PRO A 170 30.62 -0.62 -16.40
CA PRO A 170 30.24 -0.95 -15.02
C PRO A 170 30.11 0.29 -14.11
N GLU A 171 30.22 1.50 -14.66
CA GLU A 171 30.34 2.76 -13.92
C GLU A 171 31.50 2.69 -12.90
N ASP A 172 31.23 2.99 -11.63
CA ASP A 172 32.22 2.95 -10.54
C ASP A 172 32.30 1.57 -9.84
N HIS A 173 31.58 0.56 -10.34
CA HIS A 173 31.53 -0.76 -9.72
C HIS A 173 32.61 -1.71 -10.27
N VAL A 174 33.07 -2.62 -9.40
CA VAL A 174 33.96 -3.73 -9.77
C VAL A 174 33.17 -5.03 -9.62
N TYR A 175 33.22 -5.88 -10.64
CA TYR A 175 32.51 -7.16 -10.65
C TYR A 175 33.49 -8.34 -10.62
N ASP A 176 33.24 -9.32 -9.75
CA ASP A 176 33.96 -10.58 -9.68
C ASP A 176 33.45 -11.57 -10.74
N TRP A 177 34.16 -11.60 -11.87
CA TRP A 177 33.86 -12.52 -12.98
C TRP A 177 34.59 -13.87 -12.88
N SER A 178 35.08 -14.24 -11.68
CA SER A 178 35.67 -15.55 -11.44
C SER A 178 34.67 -16.65 -11.84
N GLY A 179 35.17 -17.67 -12.55
CA GLY A 179 34.34 -18.77 -13.05
C GLY A 179 33.46 -18.45 -14.28
N ILE A 180 33.32 -17.19 -14.69
CA ILE A 180 32.48 -16.80 -15.86
C ILE A 180 33.28 -16.74 -17.17
N GLN A 181 34.60 -16.53 -17.10
CA GLN A 181 35.40 -16.35 -18.31
C GLN A 181 35.79 -17.69 -18.97
N PRO A 182 35.68 -17.83 -20.31
CA PRO A 182 35.16 -16.86 -21.27
C PRO A 182 33.63 -16.73 -21.28
N ARG A 183 33.12 -15.50 -21.11
CA ARG A 183 31.68 -15.18 -20.97
C ARG A 183 30.80 -15.82 -22.04
N LYS A 184 31.21 -15.74 -23.31
CA LYS A 184 30.44 -16.29 -24.44
C LYS A 184 30.25 -17.81 -24.33
N SER A 185 31.30 -18.53 -23.92
CA SER A 185 31.23 -19.98 -23.74
C SER A 185 30.41 -20.34 -22.52
N TYR A 186 30.52 -19.57 -21.44
CA TYR A 186 29.68 -19.73 -20.24
C TYR A 186 28.19 -19.60 -20.57
N LEU A 187 27.78 -18.48 -21.20
CA LEU A 187 26.38 -18.25 -21.55
C LEU A 187 25.84 -19.31 -22.53
N ALA A 188 26.63 -19.71 -23.52
CA ALA A 188 26.22 -20.74 -24.47
C ALA A 188 26.00 -22.10 -23.80
N ASN A 189 26.84 -22.48 -22.85
CA ASN A 189 26.66 -23.71 -22.07
C ASN A 189 25.45 -23.59 -21.15
N LEU A 190 25.34 -22.50 -20.38
CA LEU A 190 24.21 -22.27 -19.47
C LEU A 190 22.87 -22.33 -20.20
N LEU A 191 22.73 -21.66 -21.34
CA LEU A 191 21.50 -21.70 -22.15
C LEU A 191 21.19 -23.10 -22.66
N LYS A 192 22.22 -23.85 -23.09
CA LYS A 192 22.06 -25.24 -23.52
C LYS A 192 21.60 -26.14 -22.36
N ASP A 193 22.18 -25.97 -21.18
CA ASP A 193 21.89 -26.81 -20.02
C ASP A 193 20.49 -26.49 -19.47
N VAL A 194 20.08 -25.21 -19.47
CA VAL A 194 18.71 -24.78 -19.13
C VAL A 194 17.69 -25.34 -20.13
N ASP A 195 17.95 -25.23 -21.43
CA ASP A 195 17.06 -25.78 -22.47
C ASP A 195 16.93 -27.31 -22.37
N SER A 196 18.05 -28.00 -22.09
CA SER A 196 18.06 -29.46 -21.92
C SER A 196 17.26 -29.87 -20.68
N ALA A 197 17.48 -29.21 -19.53
CA ALA A 197 16.73 -29.46 -18.30
C ALA A 197 15.21 -29.24 -18.49
N LEU A 198 14.82 -28.14 -19.13
CA LEU A 198 13.41 -27.84 -19.42
C LEU A 198 12.73 -28.85 -20.35
N LYS A 199 13.47 -29.41 -21.31
CA LYS A 199 12.99 -30.46 -22.24
C LYS A 199 12.84 -31.81 -21.56
N GLU A 200 13.75 -32.13 -20.65
CA GLU A 200 13.75 -33.38 -19.89
C GLU A 200 12.75 -33.36 -18.73
N SER A 201 12.39 -32.17 -18.26
CA SER A 201 11.42 -31.97 -17.19
C SER A 201 10.07 -32.59 -17.50
N THR A 202 9.65 -33.51 -16.63
CA THR A 202 8.29 -34.08 -16.63
C THR A 202 7.42 -33.52 -15.51
N ALA A 203 7.95 -32.53 -14.77
CA ALA A 203 7.23 -31.90 -13.68
C ALA A 203 5.99 -31.17 -14.19
N LYS A 204 4.96 -31.11 -13.34
CA LYS A 204 3.72 -30.43 -13.69
C LYS A 204 3.89 -28.91 -13.78
N TRP A 205 4.75 -28.36 -12.92
CA TRP A 205 5.08 -26.94 -12.91
C TRP A 205 6.56 -26.77 -13.26
N LYS A 206 6.86 -26.01 -14.30
CA LYS A 206 8.23 -25.59 -14.65
C LYS A 206 8.42 -24.14 -14.22
N ILE A 207 9.28 -23.92 -13.24
CA ILE A 207 9.49 -22.61 -12.62
C ILE A 207 10.94 -22.23 -12.83
N VAL A 208 11.19 -21.08 -13.45
CA VAL A 208 12.54 -20.54 -13.64
C VAL A 208 12.75 -19.37 -12.69
N VAL A 209 13.88 -19.37 -11.99
CA VAL A 209 14.23 -18.34 -11.00
C VAL A 209 15.54 -17.68 -11.42
N GLY A 210 15.56 -16.36 -11.48
CA GLY A 210 16.75 -15.56 -11.74
C GLY A 210 16.74 -14.28 -10.91
N HIS A 211 17.71 -13.40 -11.12
CA HIS A 211 17.70 -12.10 -10.47
C HIS A 211 17.04 -11.01 -11.33
N HIS A 212 17.48 -10.92 -12.58
CA HIS A 212 17.12 -9.85 -13.51
C HIS A 212 15.76 -10.06 -14.17
N THR A 213 15.10 -8.97 -14.54
CA THR A 213 13.77 -8.93 -15.14
C THR A 213 13.78 -9.30 -16.62
N ILE A 214 12.87 -10.22 -17.03
CA ILE A 214 12.56 -10.41 -18.46
C ILE A 214 11.45 -9.44 -18.89
N LYS A 215 10.38 -9.39 -18.08
CA LYS A 215 9.32 -8.38 -18.15
C LYS A 215 9.21 -7.70 -16.79
N SER A 216 9.11 -6.37 -16.80
CA SER A 216 8.84 -5.57 -15.61
C SER A 216 8.26 -4.20 -15.96
N SER A 217 7.41 -3.69 -15.08
CA SER A 217 6.94 -2.32 -15.03
C SER A 217 7.80 -1.43 -14.13
N GLY A 218 8.76 -2.00 -13.40
CA GLY A 218 9.68 -1.27 -12.50
C GLY A 218 10.80 -0.52 -13.23
N HIS A 219 11.56 0.25 -12.46
CA HIS A 219 12.66 1.13 -12.89
C HIS A 219 13.72 0.50 -13.78
N HIS A 220 14.11 -0.75 -13.49
CA HIS A 220 15.12 -1.43 -14.28
C HIS A 220 14.56 -1.91 -15.62
N GLY A 221 13.22 -2.03 -15.72
CA GLY A 221 12.51 -2.39 -16.93
C GLY A 221 12.88 -3.78 -17.42
N ASN A 222 12.80 -4.01 -18.73
CA ASN A 222 13.08 -5.31 -19.33
C ASN A 222 14.57 -5.47 -19.64
N THR A 223 15.21 -6.56 -19.19
CA THR A 223 16.58 -6.87 -19.58
C THR A 223 16.63 -7.33 -21.03
N HIS A 224 17.28 -6.56 -21.90
CA HIS A 224 17.29 -6.78 -23.34
C HIS A 224 17.91 -8.14 -23.72
N GLU A 225 19.03 -8.49 -23.10
CA GLU A 225 19.78 -9.71 -23.40
C GLU A 225 19.01 -10.96 -22.99
N LEU A 226 18.27 -10.91 -21.87
CA LEU A 226 17.42 -12.02 -21.45
C LEU A 226 16.22 -12.21 -22.39
N ASN A 227 15.62 -11.11 -22.88
CA ASN A 227 14.56 -11.18 -23.88
C ASN A 227 15.03 -11.82 -25.19
N LEU A 228 16.29 -11.59 -25.58
CA LEU A 228 16.85 -12.16 -26.81
C LEU A 228 17.33 -13.61 -26.65
N GLN A 229 17.89 -13.96 -25.49
CA GLN A 229 18.63 -15.21 -25.33
C GLN A 229 17.88 -16.25 -24.50
N LEU A 230 17.26 -15.84 -23.38
CA LEU A 230 16.63 -16.76 -22.43
C LEU A 230 15.12 -16.91 -22.69
N LEU A 231 14.39 -15.82 -22.90
CA LEU A 231 12.95 -15.84 -23.10
C LEU A 231 12.49 -16.81 -24.23
N PRO A 232 13.16 -16.89 -25.39
CA PRO A 232 12.77 -17.85 -26.42
C PRO A 232 12.84 -19.30 -25.95
N ILE A 233 13.83 -19.64 -25.11
CA ILE A 233 13.96 -20.98 -24.52
C ILE A 233 12.81 -21.24 -23.53
N LEU A 234 12.45 -20.24 -22.71
CA LEU A 234 11.33 -20.38 -21.78
C LEU A 234 9.99 -20.57 -22.50
N GLN A 235 9.79 -19.84 -23.61
CA GLN A 235 8.58 -19.93 -24.43
C GLN A 235 8.48 -21.28 -25.16
N GLU A 236 9.56 -21.73 -25.81
CA GLU A 236 9.59 -23.01 -26.53
C GLU A 236 9.32 -24.20 -25.60
N ASN A 237 9.73 -24.10 -24.33
CA ASN A 237 9.57 -25.17 -23.35
C ASN A 237 8.33 -25.04 -22.44
N GLU A 238 7.43 -24.10 -22.75
CA GLU A 238 6.17 -23.86 -22.05
C GLU A 238 6.35 -23.66 -20.53
N VAL A 239 7.34 -22.84 -20.14
CA VAL A 239 7.58 -22.49 -18.73
C VAL A 239 6.33 -21.84 -18.14
N ASP A 240 5.97 -22.22 -16.91
CA ASP A 240 4.79 -21.66 -16.25
C ASP A 240 5.09 -20.30 -15.63
N LEU A 241 6.21 -20.21 -14.90
CA LEU A 241 6.58 -19.05 -14.10
C LEU A 241 8.04 -18.67 -14.31
N TYR A 242 8.29 -17.38 -14.46
CA TYR A 242 9.60 -16.77 -14.29
C TYR A 242 9.58 -15.85 -13.07
N ILE A 243 10.46 -16.10 -12.09
CA ILE A 243 10.49 -15.37 -10.81
C ILE A 243 11.83 -14.63 -10.67
N ASN A 244 11.78 -13.34 -10.34
CA ASN A 244 12.95 -12.47 -10.26
C ASN A 244 12.89 -11.47 -9.08
N GLY A 245 13.97 -10.70 -8.88
CA GLY A 245 14.09 -9.73 -7.77
C GLY A 245 14.41 -8.31 -8.21
N HIS A 246 15.24 -8.12 -9.24
CA HIS A 246 15.96 -6.88 -9.54
C HIS A 246 15.15 -5.57 -9.46
N ASP A 247 13.89 -5.60 -9.87
CA ASP A 247 12.99 -4.47 -9.61
C ASP A 247 12.45 -4.53 -8.18
N HIS A 248 12.87 -3.54 -7.38
CA HIS A 248 12.62 -3.32 -5.96
C HIS A 248 11.13 -3.16 -5.56
N CYS A 249 10.28 -4.07 -6.03
CA CYS A 249 8.83 -4.09 -5.93
C CYS A 249 8.33 -5.55 -5.84
N LEU A 250 7.00 -5.70 -5.82
CA LEU A 250 6.32 -6.98 -6.00
C LEU A 250 5.38 -6.87 -7.20
N GLU A 251 5.50 -7.79 -8.15
CA GLU A 251 4.81 -7.66 -9.43
C GLU A 251 4.34 -9.01 -9.97
N ARG A 252 3.25 -8.97 -10.74
CA ARG A 252 2.82 -10.05 -11.63
C ARG A 252 2.38 -9.51 -12.98
N ILE A 253 3.06 -9.98 -14.03
CA ILE A 253 2.74 -9.73 -15.42
C ILE A 253 2.34 -11.06 -16.09
N SER A 254 1.18 -11.09 -16.72
CA SER A 254 0.76 -12.21 -17.59
C SER A 254 1.05 -11.85 -19.04
N SER A 255 1.92 -12.62 -19.70
CA SER A 255 2.23 -12.39 -21.12
C SER A 255 0.97 -12.49 -21.99
N THR A 256 0.82 -11.60 -22.96
CA THR A 256 -0.19 -11.76 -24.02
C THR A 256 0.28 -12.65 -25.17
N GLU A 257 1.58 -12.96 -25.22
CA GLU A 257 2.23 -13.72 -26.30
C GLU A 257 2.50 -15.18 -25.92
N SER A 258 2.48 -15.52 -24.63
CA SER A 258 2.75 -16.88 -24.11
C SER A 258 1.98 -17.16 -22.82
N GLY A 259 1.97 -18.42 -22.36
CA GLY A 259 1.35 -18.79 -21.07
C GLY A 259 2.14 -18.35 -19.82
N ILE A 260 3.39 -17.90 -19.99
CA ILE A 260 4.32 -17.59 -18.91
C ILE A 260 3.77 -16.45 -18.03
N GLN A 261 3.82 -16.63 -16.71
CA GLN A 261 3.66 -15.56 -15.74
C GLN A 261 5.04 -15.05 -15.29
N PHE A 262 5.26 -13.75 -15.35
CA PHE A 262 6.45 -13.10 -14.83
C PHE A 262 6.13 -12.52 -13.46
N LEU A 263 6.90 -12.92 -12.45
CA LEU A 263 6.74 -12.52 -11.06
C LEU A 263 8.01 -11.83 -10.58
N THR A 264 7.86 -10.68 -9.93
CA THR A 264 8.98 -9.94 -9.32
C THR A 264 8.77 -9.88 -7.82
N SER A 265 9.83 -10.11 -7.04
CA SER A 265 9.84 -10.10 -5.58
C SER A 265 11.09 -9.39 -5.01
N GLY A 266 11.39 -8.18 -5.48
CA GLY A 266 12.50 -7.33 -5.02
C GLY A 266 12.24 -6.49 -3.78
N GLY A 267 11.11 -6.69 -3.10
CA GLY A 267 10.72 -5.91 -1.92
C GLY A 267 11.36 -6.36 -0.60
N GLY A 268 12.45 -7.14 -0.60
CA GLY A 268 12.96 -7.82 0.60
C GLY A 268 13.59 -6.91 1.66
N SER A 269 13.94 -5.68 1.30
CA SER A 269 14.41 -4.65 2.23
C SER A 269 14.10 -3.24 1.69
N LYS A 270 14.95 -2.64 0.86
CA LYS A 270 14.63 -1.34 0.26
C LYS A 270 13.70 -1.56 -0.94
N ALA A 271 12.54 -0.92 -0.94
CA ALA A 271 11.62 -0.89 -2.08
C ALA A 271 11.63 0.52 -2.72
N TRP A 272 11.44 0.62 -4.03
CA TRP A 272 11.46 1.88 -4.75
C TRP A 272 10.02 2.35 -5.01
N LYS A 273 9.51 3.11 -4.04
CA LYS A 273 8.12 3.55 -4.05
C LYS A 273 7.88 4.58 -5.15
N GLY A 274 6.90 4.35 -6.02
CA GLY A 274 6.54 5.21 -7.15
C GLY A 274 7.37 4.98 -8.42
N ASP A 275 8.22 3.94 -8.45
CA ASP A 275 9.20 3.73 -9.53
C ASP A 275 8.67 2.77 -10.61
N ILE A 276 7.61 3.23 -11.30
CA ILE A 276 6.99 2.54 -12.44
C ILE A 276 7.43 3.25 -13.73
N ASP A 277 8.21 2.56 -14.55
CA ASP A 277 8.66 3.07 -15.84
C ASP A 277 7.60 2.91 -16.94
N TRP A 278 6.87 1.80 -16.91
CA TRP A 278 5.91 1.47 -17.97
C TRP A 278 4.83 0.51 -17.50
N TRP A 279 3.56 0.79 -17.85
CA TRP A 279 2.41 -0.05 -17.52
C TRP A 279 1.61 -0.46 -18.76
N ASN A 280 1.46 -1.77 -18.97
CA ASN A 280 0.58 -2.38 -19.95
C ASN A 280 -0.65 -3.00 -19.27
N PRO A 281 -1.83 -2.35 -19.34
CA PRO A 281 -3.03 -2.83 -18.65
C PRO A 281 -3.57 -4.17 -19.19
N LYS A 282 -3.06 -4.66 -20.34
CA LYS A 282 -3.42 -5.98 -20.87
C LYS A 282 -2.61 -7.11 -20.23
N GLU A 283 -1.39 -6.83 -19.80
CA GLU A 283 -0.45 -7.82 -19.28
C GLU A 283 -0.31 -7.72 -17.76
N ASP A 284 -0.22 -6.51 -17.23
CA ASP A 284 0.04 -6.28 -15.81
C ASP A 284 -1.19 -6.61 -14.98
N LYS A 285 -1.05 -7.57 -14.07
CA LYS A 285 -2.14 -8.08 -13.23
C LYS A 285 -2.04 -7.62 -11.79
N PHE A 286 -0.84 -7.31 -11.33
CA PHE A 286 -0.58 -6.85 -9.97
C PHE A 286 0.77 -6.13 -9.93
N TYR A 287 0.83 -5.02 -9.19
CA TYR A 287 2.07 -4.31 -8.89
C TYR A 287 1.95 -3.64 -7.52
N TYR A 288 3.03 -3.72 -6.74
CA TYR A 288 3.15 -3.14 -5.42
C TYR A 288 4.58 -2.67 -5.19
N ASP A 289 4.76 -1.38 -5.00
CA ASP A 289 6.05 -0.68 -4.89
C ASP A 289 6.57 -0.57 -3.43
N GLY A 290 6.00 -1.34 -2.52
CA GLY A 290 6.40 -1.41 -1.12
C GLY A 290 7.19 -2.69 -0.80
N GLN A 291 7.72 -2.75 0.42
CA GLN A 291 8.35 -3.98 0.91
C GLN A 291 7.33 -5.10 1.01
N ALA A 292 7.65 -6.26 0.43
CA ALA A 292 6.77 -7.41 0.46
C ALA A 292 7.55 -8.70 0.26
N ILE A 293 6.84 -9.81 0.48
CA ILE A 293 7.28 -11.14 0.13
C ILE A 293 6.25 -11.78 -0.79
N LEU A 294 6.74 -12.59 -1.72
CA LEU A 294 5.90 -13.40 -2.58
C LEU A 294 5.70 -14.75 -1.90
N THR A 295 4.44 -15.15 -1.73
CA THR A 295 4.10 -16.49 -1.24
C THR A 295 3.48 -17.29 -2.37
N ILE A 296 3.89 -18.53 -2.48
CA ILE A 296 3.40 -19.43 -3.51
C ILE A 296 2.98 -20.73 -2.85
N SER A 297 1.73 -21.13 -3.10
CA SER A 297 1.28 -22.48 -2.81
C SER A 297 0.83 -23.16 -4.09
N THR A 298 1.41 -24.33 -4.36
CA THR A 298 0.96 -25.22 -5.43
C THR A 298 0.23 -26.41 -4.81
N SER A 299 -0.91 -26.74 -5.39
CA SER A 299 -1.57 -28.03 -5.20
C SER A 299 -1.57 -28.76 -6.54
N VAL A 300 -1.90 -30.06 -6.54
CA VAL A 300 -1.97 -30.93 -7.72
C VAL A 300 -2.79 -30.31 -8.89
N LYS A 301 -3.59 -29.25 -8.69
CA LYS A 301 -4.31 -28.54 -9.76
C LYS A 301 -4.38 -27.00 -9.66
N ARG A 302 -3.61 -26.33 -8.79
CA ARG A 302 -3.79 -24.88 -8.57
C ARG A 302 -2.54 -24.18 -8.06
N PHE A 303 -2.31 -22.97 -8.55
CA PHE A 303 -1.29 -22.02 -8.10
C PHE A 303 -1.98 -20.82 -7.45
N ASP A 304 -1.65 -20.51 -6.20
CA ASP A 304 -2.15 -19.33 -5.50
C ASP A 304 -0.98 -18.43 -5.10
N MET A 305 -1.05 -17.16 -5.53
CA MET A 305 -0.13 -16.10 -5.14
C MET A 305 -0.78 -15.25 -4.05
N ILE A 306 -0.15 -15.14 -2.89
CA ILE A 306 -0.62 -14.26 -1.81
C ILE A 306 0.48 -13.25 -1.52
N SER A 307 0.19 -11.97 -1.77
CA SER A 307 1.05 -10.88 -1.36
C SER A 307 0.69 -10.47 0.07
N PHE A 308 1.70 -10.31 0.91
CA PHE A 308 1.52 -9.74 2.24
C PHE A 308 2.13 -8.36 2.26
N ARG A 309 1.28 -7.35 2.40
CA ARG A 309 1.71 -6.01 2.79
C ARG A 309 2.08 -6.10 4.27
N PRO A 310 3.31 -5.73 4.69
CA PRO A 310 3.58 -5.40 6.08
C PRO A 310 2.77 -4.15 6.39
N SER A 311 1.47 -4.30 6.65
CA SER A 311 0.68 -3.23 7.20
C SER A 311 1.19 -2.99 8.62
N ILE A 312 1.55 -1.75 8.89
CA ILE A 312 1.66 -1.24 10.25
C ILE A 312 0.23 -1.23 10.79
N LEU A 313 -0.32 -2.39 11.14
CA LEU A 313 -1.56 -2.47 11.90
C LEU A 313 -1.20 -2.51 13.39
N PRO A 314 -1.78 -1.61 14.21
CA PRO A 314 -1.52 -1.60 15.64
C PRO A 314 -1.98 -2.92 16.29
N GLU A 315 -1.31 -3.36 17.35
CA GLU A 315 -1.66 -4.54 18.16
C GLU A 315 -3.11 -4.54 18.69
N THR A 316 -3.79 -3.39 18.64
CA THR A 316 -5.18 -3.21 19.08
C THR A 316 -6.23 -3.65 18.06
N ASP A 317 -5.88 -3.90 16.79
CA ASP A 317 -6.85 -4.27 15.75
C ASP A 317 -6.81 -5.76 15.39
N GLN A 318 -6.75 -6.60 16.43
CA GLN A 318 -6.93 -8.05 16.28
C GLN A 318 -8.30 -8.41 15.67
N THR A 319 -9.27 -7.50 15.64
CA THR A 319 -10.63 -7.79 15.17
C THR A 319 -10.71 -7.84 13.64
N VAL A 320 -10.11 -6.88 12.92
CA VAL A 320 -10.05 -6.90 11.45
C VAL A 320 -9.15 -8.03 10.97
N PHE A 321 -8.03 -8.28 11.66
CA PHE A 321 -7.14 -9.41 11.39
C PHE A 321 -7.83 -10.77 11.64
N LYS A 322 -8.57 -10.92 12.75
CA LYS A 322 -9.41 -12.11 13.01
C LYS A 322 -10.56 -12.24 12.02
N LEU A 323 -11.11 -11.13 11.51
CA LEU A 323 -12.18 -11.16 10.50
C LEU A 323 -11.66 -11.61 9.13
N GLN A 324 -10.52 -11.09 8.68
CA GLN A 324 -9.86 -11.52 7.44
C GLN A 324 -9.41 -12.98 7.53
N LEU A 325 -8.92 -13.41 8.71
CA LEU A 325 -8.61 -14.81 8.99
C LEU A 325 -9.85 -15.70 9.01
N LEU A 326 -10.96 -15.24 9.59
CA LEU A 326 -12.22 -15.98 9.62
C LEU A 326 -12.85 -16.07 8.22
N ILE A 327 -12.75 -15.00 7.41
CA ILE A 327 -13.16 -14.99 6.00
C ILE A 327 -12.31 -15.99 5.21
N LEU A 328 -11.00 -16.02 5.43
CA LEU A 328 -10.10 -17.00 4.82
C LEU A 328 -10.43 -18.44 5.24
N GLU A 329 -10.69 -18.68 6.54
CA GLU A 329 -11.10 -20.00 7.05
C GLU A 329 -12.45 -20.46 6.47
N ILE A 330 -13.40 -19.54 6.32
CA ILE A 330 -14.71 -19.79 5.71
C ILE A 330 -14.57 -20.05 4.20
N LEU A 331 -13.73 -19.28 3.50
CA LEU A 331 -13.46 -19.47 2.06
C LEU A 331 -12.73 -20.80 1.80
N ILE A 332 -11.75 -21.17 2.64
CA ILE A 332 -11.07 -22.46 2.60
C ILE A 332 -12.05 -23.60 2.90
N ALA A 333 -12.92 -23.45 3.89
CA ALA A 333 -13.92 -24.47 4.25
C ALA A 333 -14.99 -24.67 3.17
N ILE A 334 -15.52 -23.58 2.59
CA ILE A 334 -16.49 -23.62 1.49
C ILE A 334 -15.85 -24.26 0.23
N LYS A 335 -14.60 -23.93 -0.06
CA LYS A 335 -13.85 -24.46 -1.22
C LYS A 335 -13.48 -25.93 -1.07
N ARG A 336 -13.19 -26.38 0.16
CA ARG A 336 -12.92 -27.80 0.50
C ARG A 336 -14.15 -28.68 0.35
N ASP A 337 -15.34 -28.17 0.69
CA ASP A 337 -16.56 -28.97 0.74
C ASP A 337 -17.38 -28.97 -0.57
N PHE A 338 -17.14 -28.02 -1.50
CA PHE A 338 -17.96 -27.87 -2.73
C PHE A 338 -17.23 -27.97 -4.08
N GLY A 339 -15.90 -27.89 -4.13
CA GLY A 339 -15.10 -28.15 -5.36
C GLY A 339 -15.38 -27.23 -6.56
N GLY A 340 -14.38 -26.42 -6.96
CA GLY A 340 -14.38 -25.75 -8.27
C GLY A 340 -14.87 -24.30 -8.30
N ILE A 341 -14.48 -23.47 -7.34
CA ILE A 341 -14.69 -22.01 -7.41
C ILE A 341 -13.33 -21.33 -7.37
N ASP A 342 -13.00 -20.61 -8.45
CA ASP A 342 -11.94 -19.61 -8.43
C ASP A 342 -12.43 -18.33 -7.75
N VAL A 343 -11.66 -17.88 -6.76
CA VAL A 343 -11.91 -16.65 -6.03
C VAL A 343 -10.69 -15.77 -6.27
N VAL A 344 -10.85 -14.77 -7.12
CA VAL A 344 -9.90 -13.67 -7.25
C VAL A 344 -10.47 -12.51 -6.44
N GLU A 345 -9.74 -12.07 -5.42
CA GLU A 345 -10.01 -10.80 -4.76
C GLU A 345 -9.49 -9.70 -5.70
N ARG A 346 -10.39 -8.92 -6.29
CA ARG A 346 -10.03 -7.64 -6.91
C ARG A 346 -10.11 -6.54 -5.85
N ASP A 347 -9.33 -5.48 -6.04
CA ASP A 347 -9.11 -4.35 -5.12
C ASP A 347 -10.37 -3.61 -4.61
N SER A 348 -11.58 -4.02 -5.00
CA SER A 348 -12.88 -3.53 -4.52
C SER A 348 -13.64 -4.47 -3.57
N GLY A 349 -13.10 -5.66 -3.25
CA GLY A 349 -13.78 -6.65 -2.40
C GLY A 349 -14.87 -7.50 -3.09
N GLU A 350 -14.95 -7.48 -4.43
CA GLU A 350 -15.84 -8.39 -5.18
C GLU A 350 -15.13 -9.72 -5.53
N ILE A 351 -15.87 -10.82 -5.38
CA ILE A 351 -15.47 -12.19 -5.76
C ILE A 351 -16.12 -12.53 -7.10
N VAL A 352 -15.30 -12.86 -8.12
CA VAL A 352 -15.79 -13.38 -9.40
C VAL A 352 -15.07 -14.69 -9.72
N ALA A 353 -15.84 -15.70 -10.14
CA ALA A 353 -15.34 -16.96 -10.68
C ALA A 353 -15.13 -16.86 -12.20
N ASP A 354 -13.95 -17.25 -12.67
CA ASP A 354 -13.68 -17.48 -14.09
C ASP A 354 -14.06 -18.93 -14.44
N ASP A 355 -14.33 -19.19 -15.71
CA ASP A 355 -14.63 -20.49 -16.33
C ASP A 355 -16.12 -20.83 -16.53
N GLY A 356 -16.67 -20.38 -17.66
CA GLY A 356 -17.37 -21.22 -18.66
C GLY A 356 -18.63 -22.05 -18.33
N LEU A 357 -18.95 -22.33 -17.08
CA LEU A 357 -20.17 -23.01 -16.64
C LEU A 357 -21.17 -21.96 -16.17
N ARG A 358 -22.03 -21.52 -17.10
CA ARG A 358 -23.25 -20.77 -16.78
C ARG A 358 -24.17 -21.66 -15.93
N PHE A 359 -23.98 -21.63 -14.62
CA PHE A 359 -25.10 -21.78 -13.70
C PHE A 359 -25.72 -20.40 -13.49
N GLU A 360 -27.04 -20.33 -13.60
CA GLU A 360 -27.81 -19.09 -13.48
C GLU A 360 -27.73 -18.48 -12.07
N PHE A 361 -26.61 -17.83 -11.77
CA PHE A 361 -26.49 -16.81 -10.72
C PHE A 361 -26.44 -15.40 -11.32
N LEU A 362 -26.82 -15.27 -12.59
CA LEU A 362 -26.83 -14.01 -13.34
C LEU A 362 -28.16 -13.22 -13.24
N TRP A 363 -28.95 -13.42 -12.19
CA TRP A 363 -30.18 -12.66 -11.93
C TRP A 363 -30.10 -11.70 -10.74
N CYS A 364 -29.09 -11.77 -9.87
CA CYS A 364 -29.01 -10.92 -8.67
C CYS A 364 -28.27 -9.59 -8.83
N PHE A 365 -27.52 -9.36 -9.91
CA PHE A 365 -26.77 -8.10 -10.11
C PHE A 365 -27.31 -7.18 -11.21
N ARG A 366 -28.38 -7.55 -11.92
CA ARG A 366 -29.01 -6.71 -12.96
C ARG A 366 -30.42 -6.21 -12.63
N LEU A 367 -30.78 -6.13 -11.35
CA LEU A 367 -32.10 -5.63 -10.92
C LEU A 367 -32.08 -4.46 -9.92
N VAL A 368 -31.04 -3.60 -9.97
CA VAL A 368 -31.04 -2.29 -9.28
C VAL A 368 -30.74 -1.16 -10.26
N ARG A 369 -31.46 -1.14 -11.40
CA ARG A 369 -31.54 0.05 -12.26
C ARG A 369 -32.92 0.36 -12.85
N SER A 370 -33.97 -0.36 -12.46
CA SER A 370 -35.34 0.05 -12.79
C SER A 370 -36.34 -0.57 -11.82
N VAL A 371 -36.96 0.27 -10.99
CA VAL A 371 -38.16 -0.07 -10.25
C VAL A 371 -39.33 -0.05 -11.23
N GLY A 372 -40.10 -1.13 -11.31
CA GLY A 372 -41.39 -1.13 -12.02
C GLY A 372 -41.79 -2.52 -12.53
N GLU A 373 -42.59 -3.23 -11.73
CA GLU A 373 -43.45 -4.37 -12.10
C GLU A 373 -42.76 -5.65 -12.64
N LEU A 374 -42.91 -6.79 -11.96
CA LEU A 374 -43.88 -7.83 -12.38
C LEU A 374 -43.89 -9.09 -11.50
N GLN A 375 -44.99 -9.82 -11.68
CA GLN A 375 -45.58 -10.94 -10.97
C GLN A 375 -44.70 -12.18 -10.74
N VAL A 376 -44.98 -12.83 -9.60
CA VAL A 376 -44.49 -14.17 -9.21
C VAL A 376 -45.28 -15.25 -9.97
N LEU A 377 -44.57 -16.14 -10.67
CA LEU A 377 -45.07 -17.48 -11.02
C LEU A 377 -44.13 -18.55 -10.44
N PRO A 378 -44.66 -19.64 -9.86
CA PRO A 378 -43.85 -20.59 -9.11
C PRO A 378 -43.19 -21.61 -10.05
N ILE A 379 -41.88 -21.84 -9.87
CA ILE A 379 -41.22 -23.03 -10.42
C ILE A 379 -40.69 -23.89 -9.28
N ASN A 380 -41.09 -25.15 -9.36
CA ASN A 380 -40.84 -26.25 -8.47
C ASN A 380 -39.40 -26.76 -8.68
N MET A 381 -38.53 -26.70 -7.67
CA MET A 381 -37.27 -27.45 -7.67
C MET A 381 -37.11 -28.18 -6.34
N GLY A 382 -37.16 -29.51 -6.43
CA GLY A 382 -36.96 -30.43 -5.31
C GLY A 382 -35.50 -30.53 -4.92
N MET A 383 -35.04 -29.68 -4.00
CA MET A 383 -33.83 -29.89 -3.22
C MET A 383 -34.10 -29.59 -1.75
N GLN A 384 -34.07 -30.63 -0.91
CA GLN A 384 -34.21 -30.50 0.55
C GLN A 384 -32.90 -29.95 1.16
N ILE A 385 -32.73 -28.64 1.16
CA ILE A 385 -31.74 -27.97 2.01
C ILE A 385 -32.36 -27.82 3.41
N PRO A 386 -31.71 -28.30 4.50
CA PRO A 386 -32.27 -28.18 5.85
C PRO A 386 -32.51 -26.70 6.21
N PHE A 387 -33.71 -26.36 6.67
CA PHE A 387 -34.18 -25.00 6.95
C PHE A 387 -33.20 -24.16 7.81
N LYS A 388 -32.45 -24.82 8.72
CA LYS A 388 -31.42 -24.18 9.56
C LYS A 388 -30.22 -23.66 8.76
N LYS A 389 -29.81 -24.34 7.67
CA LYS A 389 -28.73 -23.90 6.78
C LYS A 389 -29.17 -22.73 5.90
N LEU A 390 -30.43 -22.70 5.48
CA LEU A 390 -31.00 -21.60 4.69
C LEU A 390 -31.11 -20.30 5.52
N MET A 391 -31.49 -20.41 6.80
CA MET A 391 -31.47 -19.29 7.75
C MET A 391 -30.06 -18.75 8.01
N LEU A 392 -29.07 -19.63 8.16
CA LEU A 392 -27.68 -19.22 8.36
C LEU A 392 -27.13 -18.50 7.12
N LEU A 393 -27.43 -19.00 5.91
CA LEU A 393 -27.07 -18.33 4.67
C LEU A 393 -27.75 -16.96 4.51
N HIS A 394 -29.01 -16.82 4.94
CA HIS A 394 -29.70 -15.52 4.93
C HIS A 394 -29.11 -14.51 5.91
N ILE A 395 -28.70 -14.97 7.10
CA ILE A 395 -28.05 -14.11 8.09
C ILE A 395 -26.67 -13.69 7.60
N ILE A 396 -25.91 -14.60 6.97
CA ILE A 396 -24.62 -14.31 6.35
C ILE A 396 -24.80 -13.36 5.16
N PHE A 397 -25.83 -13.55 4.32
CA PHE A 397 -26.13 -12.67 3.19
C PHE A 397 -26.48 -11.25 3.64
N ILE A 398 -27.28 -11.10 4.72
CA ILE A 398 -27.59 -9.79 5.32
C ILE A 398 -26.34 -9.15 5.97
N ALA A 399 -25.45 -9.96 6.56
CA ALA A 399 -24.20 -9.50 7.14
C ALA A 399 -23.19 -9.04 6.07
N CYS A 400 -23.10 -9.75 4.93
CA CYS A 400 -22.25 -9.38 3.79
C CYS A 400 -22.77 -8.17 3.02
N LEU A 401 -24.10 -7.96 2.97
CA LEU A 401 -24.72 -6.78 2.34
C LEU A 401 -24.39 -5.45 3.04
N ARG A 402 -23.86 -5.45 4.27
CA ARG A 402 -23.48 -4.23 5.00
C ARG A 402 -22.01 -3.82 4.85
N LEU A 403 -21.18 -4.57 4.13
CA LEU A 403 -19.72 -4.45 4.22
C LEU A 403 -18.98 -4.16 2.90
N SER A 404 -19.68 -3.82 1.80
CA SER A 404 -19.03 -3.58 0.49
C SER A 404 -19.14 -2.14 -0.04
N ALA A 405 -19.27 -1.15 0.83
CA ALA A 405 -18.95 0.23 0.51
C ALA A 405 -17.79 0.63 1.42
N ALA A 406 -16.66 1.05 0.85
CA ALA A 406 -15.62 1.71 1.64
C ALA A 406 -16.23 3.03 2.12
N GLU A 407 -16.78 3.05 3.33
CA GLU A 407 -17.33 4.26 3.95
C GLU A 407 -16.20 5.05 4.61
N LEU A 408 -16.27 6.38 4.57
CA LEU A 408 -15.36 7.25 5.32
C LEU A 408 -15.32 6.82 6.79
N GLN A 409 -14.11 6.78 7.37
CA GLN A 409 -13.94 6.44 8.78
C GLN A 409 -14.79 7.38 9.64
N ARG A 410 -15.58 6.82 10.55
CA ARG A 410 -16.49 7.57 11.41
C ARG A 410 -16.03 7.56 12.85
N PHE A 411 -15.99 8.75 13.44
CA PHE A 411 -15.76 8.99 14.86
C PHE A 411 -17.03 9.54 15.50
N GLU A 412 -17.23 9.25 16.79
CA GLU A 412 -18.37 9.74 17.55
C GLU A 412 -17.89 10.68 18.66
N HIS A 413 -18.63 11.77 18.87
CA HIS A 413 -18.45 12.68 20.00
C HIS A 413 -19.80 12.92 20.67
N ARG A 414 -19.83 12.88 22.00
CA ARG A 414 -21.06 13.08 22.77
C ARG A 414 -21.25 14.54 23.14
N LEU A 415 -22.50 14.98 23.17
CA LEU A 415 -22.82 16.32 23.62
C LEU A 415 -22.53 16.54 25.10
N LYS A 416 -22.33 17.82 25.45
CA LYS A 416 -22.34 18.27 26.84
C LYS A 416 -23.70 17.97 27.49
N HIS A 417 -23.72 17.93 28.82
CA HIS A 417 -24.94 17.70 29.59
C HIS A 417 -26.05 18.72 29.33
N ASP A 418 -25.70 19.95 28.91
CA ASP A 418 -26.66 20.99 28.55
C ASP A 418 -27.19 20.88 27.10
N GLY A 419 -26.75 19.85 26.36
CA GLY A 419 -27.13 19.61 24.96
C GLY A 419 -26.45 20.54 23.97
N SER A 420 -25.41 21.27 24.38
CA SER A 420 -24.59 22.10 23.50
C SER A 420 -23.30 21.41 23.08
N LEU A 421 -22.74 21.90 21.97
CA LEU A 421 -21.42 21.57 21.47
C LEU A 421 -20.62 22.87 21.33
N SER A 422 -19.36 22.91 21.76
CA SER A 422 -18.49 24.08 21.64
C SER A 422 -17.09 23.68 21.21
N PHE A 423 -16.56 24.27 20.15
CA PHE A 423 -15.22 23.94 19.64
C PHE A 423 -14.50 25.17 19.10
N LEU A 424 -13.19 25.03 18.92
CA LEU A 424 -12.35 26.02 18.23
C LEU A 424 -11.96 25.51 16.85
N VAL A 425 -11.68 26.42 15.93
CA VAL A 425 -11.11 26.10 14.61
C VAL A 425 -9.87 26.97 14.37
N VAL A 426 -8.79 26.35 13.87
CA VAL A 426 -7.55 27.03 13.49
C VAL A 426 -6.86 26.33 12.30
N GLY A 427 -6.44 27.09 11.30
CA GLY A 427 -5.67 26.62 10.15
C GLY A 427 -4.30 27.28 10.07
N ASP A 428 -3.40 26.70 9.27
CA ASP A 428 -2.20 27.37 8.78
C ASP A 428 -1.25 27.83 9.92
N TRP A 429 -1.02 26.94 10.89
CA TRP A 429 -0.53 27.32 12.21
C TRP A 429 0.91 26.87 12.55
N GLY A 430 1.40 25.74 12.04
CA GLY A 430 2.60 25.10 12.61
C GLY A 430 3.93 25.74 12.26
N ARG A 431 4.41 26.66 13.09
CA ARG A 431 5.66 27.41 12.88
C ARG A 431 6.53 27.52 14.14
N ARG A 432 6.57 26.47 14.96
CA ARG A 432 7.41 26.37 16.17
C ARG A 432 7.25 27.56 17.13
N GLY A 433 6.01 28.04 17.26
CA GLY A 433 5.65 29.20 18.07
C GLY A 433 5.87 30.57 17.42
N SER A 434 6.46 30.61 16.22
CA SER A 434 6.75 31.83 15.45
C SER A 434 5.50 32.43 14.82
N TYR A 435 5.62 33.66 14.28
CA TYR A 435 4.53 34.38 13.61
C TYR A 435 3.25 34.41 14.47
N ASN A 436 3.40 34.74 15.74
CA ASN A 436 2.33 34.79 16.74
C ASN A 436 1.53 33.50 16.95
N GLN A 437 1.99 32.35 16.45
CA GLN A 437 1.36 31.06 16.73
C GLN A 437 1.18 30.84 18.25
N SER A 438 2.21 31.11 19.05
CA SER A 438 2.14 30.98 20.52
C SER A 438 1.11 31.92 21.15
N LEU A 439 0.91 33.11 20.57
CA LEU A 439 -0.06 34.08 21.07
C LEU A 439 -1.49 33.69 20.69
N VAL A 440 -1.69 33.19 19.47
CA VAL A 440 -2.97 32.57 19.05
C VAL A 440 -3.29 31.39 19.98
N ALA A 441 -2.33 30.49 20.24
CA ALA A 441 -2.50 29.37 21.15
C ALA A 441 -2.87 29.80 22.58
N TYR A 442 -2.25 30.87 23.09
CA TYR A 442 -2.59 31.45 24.38
C TYR A 442 -4.05 31.93 24.43
N GLN A 443 -4.50 32.68 23.40
CA GLN A 443 -5.88 33.16 23.33
C GLN A 443 -6.88 32.02 23.13
N MET A 444 -6.55 31.01 22.32
CA MET A 444 -7.33 29.78 22.21
C MET A 444 -7.49 29.10 23.57
N GLY A 445 -6.45 29.10 24.41
CA GLY A 445 -6.51 28.59 25.77
C GLY A 445 -7.55 29.33 26.63
N LEU A 446 -7.51 30.66 26.66
CA LEU A 446 -8.44 31.49 27.44
C LEU A 446 -9.90 31.35 26.95
N ILE A 447 -10.11 31.38 25.64
CA ILE A 447 -11.45 31.22 25.05
C ILE A 447 -11.95 29.78 25.21
N GLY A 448 -11.07 28.79 25.05
CA GLY A 448 -11.37 27.38 25.24
C GLY A 448 -11.82 27.07 26.67
N GLU A 449 -11.21 27.71 27.66
CA GLU A 449 -11.62 27.60 29.07
C GLU A 449 -12.99 28.24 29.28
N LYS A 450 -13.19 29.46 28.77
CA LYS A 450 -14.47 30.20 28.90
C LYS A 450 -15.65 29.46 28.27
N LEU A 451 -15.43 28.76 27.17
CA LEU A 451 -16.47 28.02 26.44
C LEU A 451 -16.57 26.55 26.87
N GLU A 452 -15.65 26.08 27.72
CA GLU A 452 -15.50 24.68 28.10
C GLU A 452 -15.50 23.76 26.87
N ILE A 453 -14.61 24.00 25.91
CA ILE A 453 -14.68 23.36 24.60
C ILE A 453 -14.60 21.81 24.66
N ASP A 454 -15.26 21.19 23.68
CA ASP A 454 -15.31 19.76 23.44
C ASP A 454 -14.05 19.27 22.73
N PHE A 455 -13.66 19.94 21.65
CA PHE A 455 -12.54 19.61 20.79
C PHE A 455 -12.03 20.83 20.01
N VAL A 456 -10.94 20.63 19.27
CA VAL A 456 -10.39 21.61 18.31
C VAL A 456 -10.42 20.99 16.91
N ILE A 457 -10.77 21.80 15.91
CA ILE A 457 -10.66 21.45 14.49
C ILE A 457 -9.46 22.17 13.91
N SER A 458 -8.62 21.44 13.17
CA SER A 458 -7.66 22.06 12.28
C SER A 458 -8.03 21.89 10.81
N THR A 459 -7.95 22.99 10.06
CA THR A 459 -8.22 23.04 8.62
C THR A 459 -6.96 22.79 7.78
N GLY A 460 -5.93 22.15 8.34
CA GLY A 460 -4.72 21.78 7.61
C GLY A 460 -3.66 22.86 7.54
N ASP A 461 -2.59 22.54 6.80
CA ASP A 461 -1.28 23.20 6.88
C ASP A 461 -0.77 23.20 8.33
N ASN A 462 -0.67 21.98 8.84
CA ASN A 462 -0.35 21.71 10.23
C ASN A 462 1.12 21.98 10.53
N PHE A 463 2.02 21.78 9.57
CA PHE A 463 3.46 21.99 9.74
C PHE A 463 4.10 22.69 8.53
N TYR A 464 4.77 23.81 8.78
CA TYR A 464 5.45 24.60 7.77
C TYR A 464 6.98 24.51 7.84
N GLU A 465 7.68 24.74 6.72
CA GLU A 465 7.13 25.06 5.39
C GLU A 465 6.90 23.81 4.51
N ASP A 466 7.46 22.65 4.84
CA ASP A 466 7.32 21.42 4.04
C ASP A 466 6.95 20.19 4.90
N GLY A 467 5.83 20.30 5.64
CA GLY A 467 5.29 19.19 6.43
C GLY A 467 6.24 18.67 7.51
N LEU A 468 6.04 17.41 7.90
CA LEU A 468 6.99 16.67 8.75
C LEU A 468 7.91 15.84 7.86
N THR A 469 9.15 15.58 8.27
CA THR A 469 10.07 14.69 7.53
C THR A 469 9.90 13.21 7.89
N GLY A 470 9.09 12.90 8.90
CA GLY A 470 8.82 11.55 9.39
C GLY A 470 8.17 11.59 10.78
N GLU A 471 7.87 10.42 11.35
CA GLU A 471 7.18 10.30 12.64
C GLU A 471 7.99 10.89 13.81
N ASP A 472 9.31 10.94 13.69
CA ASP A 472 10.26 11.45 14.70
C ASP A 472 10.68 12.92 14.49
N ASP A 473 10.06 13.62 13.54
CA ASP A 473 10.39 15.02 13.28
C ASP A 473 10.11 15.90 14.53
N PRO A 474 11.10 16.68 15.02
CA PRO A 474 10.91 17.56 16.17
C PRO A 474 9.83 18.63 15.95
N ALA A 475 9.47 18.97 14.71
CA ALA A 475 8.40 19.91 14.41
C ALA A 475 7.05 19.51 15.01
N PHE A 476 6.77 18.21 15.20
CA PHE A 476 5.57 17.77 15.90
C PHE A 476 5.55 18.24 17.37
N LEU A 477 6.69 18.12 18.06
CA LEU A 477 6.84 18.61 19.43
C LEU A 477 6.88 20.15 19.47
N ASP A 478 7.67 20.75 18.58
CA ASP A 478 7.97 22.19 18.60
C ASP A 478 6.78 23.06 18.15
N SER A 479 5.97 22.58 17.20
CA SER A 479 4.86 23.34 16.61
C SER A 479 3.51 22.96 17.19
N PHE A 480 3.32 21.74 17.70
CA PHE A 480 2.02 21.30 18.24
C PHE A 480 2.07 21.09 19.74
N THR A 481 2.82 20.07 20.18
CA THR A 481 2.76 19.59 21.57
C THR A 481 3.16 20.68 22.58
N SER A 482 4.27 21.39 22.30
CA SER A 482 4.83 22.41 23.19
C SER A 482 4.18 23.78 23.07
N ILE A 483 3.32 23.99 22.06
CA ILE A 483 2.66 25.28 21.81
C ILE A 483 1.27 25.32 22.45
N TYR A 484 0.45 24.30 22.20
CA TYR A 484 -0.94 24.27 22.65
C TYR A 484 -1.07 23.63 24.03
N THR A 485 -0.37 24.17 25.02
CA THR A 485 -0.20 23.56 26.36
C THR A 485 -1.30 23.91 27.37
N ALA A 486 -2.20 24.85 27.03
CA ALA A 486 -3.27 25.26 27.93
C ALA A 486 -4.17 24.05 28.33
N PRO A 487 -4.61 23.95 29.61
CA PRO A 487 -5.46 22.86 30.07
C PRO A 487 -6.75 22.68 29.25
N SER A 488 -7.36 23.79 28.84
CA SER A 488 -8.56 23.81 28.01
C SER A 488 -8.35 23.27 26.59
N LEU A 489 -7.10 23.22 26.12
CA LEU A 489 -6.71 22.67 24.81
C LEU A 489 -6.23 21.21 24.91
N GLN A 490 -6.25 20.61 26.11
CA GLN A 490 -5.98 19.18 26.29
C GLN A 490 -7.23 18.34 25.94
N LYS A 491 -7.71 18.55 24.72
CA LYS A 491 -8.89 17.94 24.11
C LYS A 491 -8.48 17.24 22.81
N GLN A 492 -9.38 16.46 22.20
CA GLN A 492 -9.11 15.90 20.89
C GLN A 492 -8.97 17.04 19.86
N TRP A 493 -7.97 16.92 19.00
CA TRP A 493 -7.80 17.72 17.79
C TRP A 493 -8.12 16.85 16.58
N TYR A 494 -9.05 17.32 15.76
CA TYR A 494 -9.42 16.69 14.48
C TYR A 494 -8.77 17.50 13.36
N ASN A 495 -7.80 16.91 12.69
CA ASN A 495 -6.95 17.59 11.73
C ASN A 495 -7.12 16.99 10.33
N VAL A 496 -7.28 17.86 9.33
CA VAL A 496 -7.06 17.51 7.92
C VAL A 496 -5.66 17.96 7.48
N LEU A 497 -5.25 17.50 6.30
CA LEU A 497 -3.99 17.90 5.67
C LEU A 497 -4.21 19.13 4.78
N GLY A 498 -3.21 20.01 4.70
CA GLY A 498 -3.12 21.07 3.71
C GLY A 498 -2.02 20.84 2.68
N ASN A 499 -1.79 21.81 1.79
CA ASN A 499 -0.81 21.63 0.72
C ASN A 499 0.63 21.62 1.25
N HIS A 500 0.95 22.34 2.33
CA HIS A 500 2.28 22.29 2.94
C HIS A 500 2.53 20.98 3.69
N ASP A 501 1.48 20.36 4.24
CA ASP A 501 1.59 19.03 4.84
C ASP A 501 1.99 17.97 3.81
N TYR A 502 1.45 18.11 2.59
CA TYR A 502 1.81 17.27 1.47
C TYR A 502 3.22 17.52 0.93
N ARG A 503 3.88 18.62 1.29
CA ARG A 503 5.28 18.82 0.87
C ARG A 503 6.29 18.02 1.69
N GLY A 504 5.85 17.51 2.84
CA GLY A 504 6.60 16.56 3.67
C GLY A 504 6.06 15.14 3.58
N ASP A 505 6.31 14.36 4.63
CA ASP A 505 5.80 13.02 4.87
C ASP A 505 4.36 13.09 5.39
N VAL A 506 3.41 12.85 4.48
CA VAL A 506 1.98 12.82 4.82
C VAL A 506 1.66 11.63 5.72
N GLU A 507 2.24 10.47 5.43
CA GLU A 507 1.99 9.23 6.19
C GLU A 507 2.42 9.36 7.65
N ALA A 508 3.46 10.16 7.95
CA ALA A 508 3.84 10.50 9.31
C ALA A 508 2.71 11.22 10.06
N GLN A 509 2.03 12.18 9.43
CA GLN A 509 0.91 12.90 10.05
C GLN A 509 -0.31 12.00 10.30
N LEU A 510 -0.55 11.06 9.37
CA LEU A 510 -1.63 10.07 9.44
C LEU A 510 -1.32 8.91 10.40
N SER A 511 -0.06 8.76 10.81
CA SER A 511 0.39 7.62 11.59
C SER A 511 -0.18 7.62 13.01
N PRO A 512 -0.67 6.46 13.51
CA PRO A 512 -1.00 6.29 14.91
C PRO A 512 0.17 6.54 15.87
N VAL A 513 1.42 6.61 15.39
CA VAL A 513 2.59 6.98 16.20
C VAL A 513 2.44 8.40 16.77
N LEU A 514 1.98 9.37 15.97
CA LEU A 514 1.81 10.74 16.47
C LEU A 514 0.70 10.83 17.51
N THR A 515 -0.41 10.09 17.34
CA THR A 515 -1.45 9.95 18.37
C THR A 515 -0.91 9.32 19.66
N ARG A 516 0.07 8.40 19.58
CA ARG A 516 0.71 7.85 20.78
C ARG A 516 1.67 8.83 21.44
N LYS A 517 2.33 9.70 20.66
CA LYS A 517 3.19 10.77 21.19
C LYS A 517 2.37 11.86 21.87
N ASP A 518 1.23 12.20 21.30
CA ASP A 518 0.26 13.11 21.89
C ASP A 518 -1.16 12.64 21.56
N SER A 519 -1.90 12.17 22.56
CA SER A 519 -3.25 11.60 22.39
C SER A 519 -4.27 12.59 21.87
N ARG A 520 -3.96 13.90 21.88
CA ARG A 520 -4.80 14.94 21.28
C ARG A 520 -4.78 14.87 19.77
N TRP A 521 -3.75 14.30 19.16
CA TRP A 521 -3.58 14.29 17.71
C TRP A 521 -4.43 13.20 17.03
N LEU A 522 -5.43 13.60 16.25
CA LEU A 522 -6.11 12.74 15.28
C LEU A 522 -6.06 13.42 13.92
N CYS A 523 -5.38 12.78 12.98
CA CYS A 523 -5.29 13.26 11.61
C CYS A 523 -5.63 12.12 10.65
N SER A 524 -6.43 12.43 9.65
CA SER A 524 -6.81 11.51 8.58
C SER A 524 -7.09 12.33 7.32
N ARG A 525 -6.93 11.73 6.14
CA ARG A 525 -7.20 12.42 4.86
C ARG A 525 -8.63 12.94 4.81
N SER A 526 -9.59 12.01 4.90
CA SER A 526 -11.02 12.31 4.91
C SER A 526 -11.72 11.39 5.91
N PHE A 527 -12.63 11.93 6.71
CA PHE A 527 -13.31 11.19 7.77
C PHE A 527 -14.58 11.93 8.22
N ILE A 528 -15.41 11.25 8.99
CA ILE A 528 -16.65 11.79 9.55
C ILE A 528 -16.52 11.89 11.07
N LEU A 529 -16.97 13.00 11.64
CA LEU A 529 -17.22 13.15 13.07
C LEU A 529 -18.72 13.35 13.29
N ASP A 530 -19.36 12.38 13.93
CA ASP A 530 -20.74 12.45 14.39
C ASP A 530 -20.78 13.00 15.81
N ALA A 531 -21.30 14.21 15.97
CA ALA A 531 -21.47 14.89 17.25
C ALA A 531 -22.96 14.98 17.67
N GLU A 532 -23.77 13.98 17.29
CA GLU A 532 -25.21 13.83 17.51
C GLU A 532 -26.10 14.88 16.84
N ILE A 533 -25.87 16.18 17.10
CA ILE A 533 -26.62 17.29 16.50
C ILE A 533 -25.92 17.85 15.28
N ALA A 534 -24.63 17.57 15.12
CA ALA A 534 -23.81 18.01 14.00
C ALA A 534 -23.03 16.82 13.44
N GLU A 535 -22.95 16.75 12.12
CA GLU A 535 -22.03 15.85 11.44
C GLU A 535 -21.02 16.70 10.69
N PHE A 536 -19.75 16.42 10.96
CA PHE A 536 -18.63 17.03 10.26
C PHE A 536 -18.08 16.04 9.25
N VAL A 537 -17.97 16.46 8.00
CA VAL A 537 -17.30 15.68 6.94
C VAL A 537 -16.00 16.39 6.62
N PHE A 538 -14.89 15.78 7.02
CA PHE A 538 -13.54 16.25 6.74
C PHE A 538 -13.12 15.71 5.38
N VAL A 539 -12.61 16.60 4.51
CA VAL A 539 -12.29 16.30 3.12
C VAL A 539 -10.86 16.70 2.82
N ASP A 540 -10.09 15.76 2.27
CA ASP A 540 -8.74 15.99 1.77
C ASP A 540 -8.82 16.78 0.46
N THR A 541 -8.62 18.11 0.54
CA THR A 541 -8.80 18.97 -0.63
C THR A 541 -7.54 19.16 -1.45
N THR A 542 -6.34 18.79 -0.95
CA THR A 542 -5.08 18.97 -1.69
C THR A 542 -5.05 18.23 -3.02
N PRO A 543 -5.53 16.96 -3.13
CA PRO A 543 -5.58 16.27 -4.41
C PRO A 543 -6.52 16.91 -5.44
N PHE A 544 -7.40 17.85 -5.07
CA PHE A 544 -8.28 18.51 -6.03
C PHE A 544 -7.57 19.52 -6.91
N VAL A 545 -6.49 20.13 -6.44
CA VAL A 545 -5.81 21.25 -7.13
C VAL A 545 -4.95 20.70 -8.26
N ASP A 546 -5.26 21.08 -9.51
CA ASP A 546 -4.56 20.59 -10.70
C ASP A 546 -3.11 21.10 -10.76
N GLU A 547 -2.89 22.36 -10.34
CA GLU A 547 -1.58 23.03 -10.34
C GLU A 547 -0.50 22.23 -9.60
N TYR A 548 -0.81 21.56 -8.49
CA TYR A 548 0.17 20.77 -7.74
C TYR A 548 0.68 19.52 -8.46
N PHE A 549 -0.01 19.09 -9.52
CA PHE A 549 0.40 17.98 -10.38
C PHE A 549 1.01 18.46 -11.69
N GLU A 550 0.50 19.57 -12.22
CA GLU A 550 0.88 20.07 -13.55
C GLU A 550 2.07 21.02 -13.51
N ASP A 551 2.15 21.88 -12.49
CA ASP A 551 3.20 22.88 -12.33
C ASP A 551 3.47 23.16 -10.84
N PRO A 552 4.08 22.21 -10.10
CA PRO A 552 4.31 22.36 -8.66
C PRO A 552 5.41 23.37 -8.31
N GLY A 553 6.05 24.00 -9.30
CA GLY A 553 7.24 24.83 -9.13
C GLY A 553 8.38 24.03 -8.48
N ASP A 554 9.04 24.63 -7.48
CA ASP A 554 10.13 24.00 -6.72
C ASP A 554 9.64 23.05 -5.60
N SER A 555 8.32 22.90 -5.42
CA SER A 555 7.77 22.06 -4.36
C SER A 555 7.66 20.60 -4.80
N THR A 556 8.04 19.68 -3.92
CA THR A 556 7.75 18.25 -4.08
C THR A 556 6.54 17.89 -3.23
N TYR A 557 5.64 17.07 -3.75
CA TYR A 557 4.44 16.64 -3.03
C TYR A 557 4.42 15.12 -2.84
N ASP A 558 4.05 14.69 -1.64
CA ASP A 558 3.86 13.30 -1.26
C ASP A 558 2.46 12.81 -1.63
N TRP A 559 2.37 12.21 -2.82
CA TRP A 559 1.13 11.65 -3.35
C TRP A 559 0.89 10.18 -2.95
N ARG A 560 1.62 9.65 -1.95
CA ARG A 560 1.41 8.28 -1.45
C ARG A 560 -0.05 8.13 -0.98
N GLY A 561 -0.73 7.08 -1.44
CA GLY A 561 -2.15 6.85 -1.15
C GLY A 561 -3.14 7.62 -2.03
N VAL A 562 -2.70 8.54 -2.91
CA VAL A 562 -3.57 9.27 -3.84
C VAL A 562 -3.12 9.19 -5.32
N TYR A 563 -2.20 8.26 -5.64
CA TYR A 563 -1.57 8.07 -6.96
C TYR A 563 -2.56 7.90 -8.13
N ARG A 564 -3.67 7.18 -7.93
CA ARG A 564 -4.79 7.13 -8.88
C ARG A 564 -5.73 8.29 -8.65
N ARG A 565 -5.22 9.51 -8.84
CA ARG A 565 -5.89 10.77 -8.48
C ARG A 565 -7.33 10.83 -8.95
N LYS A 566 -7.61 10.42 -10.19
CA LYS A 566 -8.96 10.49 -10.76
C LYS A 566 -9.94 9.55 -10.04
N GLU A 567 -9.53 8.30 -9.81
CA GLU A 567 -10.31 7.31 -9.07
C GLU A 567 -10.47 7.74 -7.60
N TYR A 568 -9.38 8.17 -6.96
CA TYR A 568 -9.39 8.69 -5.58
C TYR A 568 -10.41 9.82 -5.42
N LEU A 569 -10.38 10.82 -6.30
CA LEU A 569 -11.33 11.94 -6.25
C LEU A 569 -12.76 11.49 -6.54
N SER A 570 -12.95 10.55 -7.47
CA SER A 570 -14.27 9.99 -7.78
C SER A 570 -14.88 9.27 -6.58
N ASP A 571 -14.08 8.43 -5.91
CA ASP A 571 -14.52 7.68 -4.74
C ASP A 571 -14.75 8.62 -3.56
N LEU A 572 -13.83 9.55 -3.29
CA LEU A 572 -13.99 10.55 -2.24
C LEU A 572 -15.26 11.39 -2.43
N LEU A 573 -15.54 11.88 -3.64
CA LEU A 573 -16.75 12.65 -3.91
C LEU A 573 -18.02 11.83 -3.71
N LYS A 574 -18.00 10.55 -4.12
CA LYS A 574 -19.11 9.63 -3.90
C LYS A 574 -19.33 9.36 -2.41
N ASP A 575 -18.27 9.20 -1.63
CA ASP A 575 -18.36 8.92 -0.21
C ASP A 575 -18.80 10.15 0.58
N VAL A 576 -18.33 11.35 0.21
CA VAL A 576 -18.79 12.63 0.77
C VAL A 576 -20.28 12.86 0.46
N ASP A 577 -20.71 12.68 -0.79
CA ASP A 577 -22.13 12.79 -1.17
C ASP A 577 -22.98 11.76 -0.41
N GLY A 578 -22.53 10.51 -0.34
CA GLY A 578 -23.20 9.44 0.41
C GLY A 578 -23.32 9.76 1.90
N ALA A 579 -22.26 10.24 2.54
CA ALA A 579 -22.25 10.64 3.93
C ALA A 579 -23.27 11.75 4.20
N LEU A 580 -23.24 12.82 3.39
CA LEU A 580 -24.13 13.96 3.52
C LEU A 580 -25.60 13.60 3.23
N LYS A 581 -25.88 12.72 2.26
CA LYS A 581 -27.23 12.23 1.95
C LYS A 581 -27.82 11.40 3.08
N ASN A 582 -27.00 10.54 3.69
CA ASN A 582 -27.41 9.65 4.76
C ASN A 582 -27.44 10.32 6.14
N SER A 583 -26.81 11.48 6.27
CA SER A 583 -26.76 12.27 7.49
C SER A 583 -28.14 12.64 8.02
N LYS A 584 -28.40 12.28 9.27
CA LYS A 584 -29.58 12.73 10.04
C LYS A 584 -29.27 13.89 10.98
N ALA A 585 -28.02 14.34 11.00
CA ALA A 585 -27.61 15.42 11.87
C ALA A 585 -28.37 16.70 11.53
N LYS A 586 -28.59 17.53 12.54
CA LYS A 586 -29.21 18.83 12.32
C LYS A 586 -28.27 19.72 11.55
N TRP A 587 -27.02 19.81 11.96
CA TRP A 587 -26.01 20.60 11.31
C TRP A 587 -25.14 19.71 10.42
N LYS A 588 -24.94 20.10 9.17
CA LYS A 588 -23.97 19.47 8.27
C LYS A 588 -22.85 20.45 8.00
N ILE A 589 -21.64 20.09 8.39
CA ILE A 589 -20.47 20.95 8.30
C ILE A 589 -19.42 20.20 7.50
N VAL A 590 -18.85 20.84 6.49
CA VAL A 590 -17.73 20.27 5.72
C VAL A 590 -16.47 21.04 6.06
N VAL A 591 -15.39 20.31 6.33
CA VAL A 591 -14.09 20.88 6.69
C VAL A 591 -13.07 20.44 5.65
N GLY A 592 -12.33 21.38 5.08
CA GLY A 592 -11.25 21.12 4.13
C GLY A 592 -10.13 22.14 4.29
N HIS A 593 -9.05 22.03 3.53
CA HIS A 593 -7.97 23.01 3.60
C HIS A 593 -8.21 24.21 2.69
N HIS A 594 -8.49 23.92 1.42
CA HIS A 594 -8.55 24.89 0.33
C HIS A 594 -9.89 25.65 0.29
N THR A 595 -9.89 26.81 -0.36
CA THR A 595 -11.00 27.75 -0.43
C THR A 595 -11.97 27.41 -1.57
N ILE A 596 -13.28 27.26 -1.27
CA ILE A 596 -14.31 27.22 -2.32
C ILE A 596 -14.72 28.64 -2.74
N LYS A 597 -14.86 29.53 -1.76
CA LYS A 597 -15.14 30.96 -1.97
C LYS A 597 -14.20 31.74 -1.08
N SER A 598 -13.41 32.65 -1.67
CA SER A 598 -12.48 33.47 -0.90
C SER A 598 -12.17 34.79 -1.58
N ALA A 599 -11.96 35.80 -0.75
CA ALA A 599 -11.44 37.11 -1.14
C ALA A 599 -9.96 37.27 -0.73
N GLY A 600 -9.33 36.18 -0.27
CA GLY A 600 -7.91 36.12 0.06
C GLY A 600 -7.02 36.01 -1.17
N HIS A 601 -5.73 35.84 -0.93
CA HIS A 601 -4.67 35.80 -1.93
C HIS A 601 -4.88 34.70 -2.97
N HIS A 602 -5.09 33.47 -2.52
CA HIS A 602 -5.31 32.30 -3.37
C HIS A 602 -6.68 32.35 -4.04
N GLY A 603 -7.68 32.91 -3.37
CA GLY A 603 -9.00 33.13 -3.96
C GLY A 603 -9.78 31.82 -4.13
N VAL A 604 -10.42 31.62 -5.28
CA VAL A 604 -11.32 30.47 -5.51
C VAL A 604 -10.55 29.29 -6.11
N THR A 605 -10.55 28.15 -5.42
CA THR A 605 -10.10 26.87 -6.00
C THR A 605 -11.16 26.33 -6.97
N LYS A 606 -10.88 26.42 -8.27
CA LYS A 606 -11.85 26.14 -9.34
C LYS A 606 -12.36 24.69 -9.31
N GLU A 607 -11.50 23.75 -8.99
CA GLU A 607 -11.78 22.32 -8.98
C GLU A 607 -12.77 21.98 -7.86
N LEU A 608 -12.64 22.61 -6.69
CA LEU A 608 -13.61 22.46 -5.61
C LEU A 608 -14.94 23.13 -5.94
N LEU A 609 -14.92 24.32 -6.56
CA LEU A 609 -16.12 24.99 -7.04
C LEU A 609 -16.89 24.13 -8.06
N LEU A 610 -16.18 23.42 -8.94
CA LEU A 610 -16.81 22.60 -9.97
C LEU A 610 -17.23 21.21 -9.48
N ARG A 611 -16.47 20.60 -8.56
CA ARG A 611 -16.68 19.19 -8.17
C ARG A 611 -17.31 19.01 -6.79
N LEU A 612 -16.93 19.82 -5.80
CA LEU A 612 -17.38 19.65 -4.42
C LEU A 612 -18.59 20.53 -4.08
N LEU A 613 -18.58 21.81 -4.48
CA LEU A 613 -19.67 22.75 -4.17
C LEU A 613 -21.06 22.23 -4.61
N PRO A 614 -21.25 21.63 -5.81
CA PRO A 614 -22.55 21.09 -6.19
C PRO A 614 -23.08 20.03 -5.23
N ILE A 615 -22.20 19.18 -4.68
CA ILE A 615 -22.56 18.19 -3.67
C ILE A 615 -22.98 18.88 -2.37
N LEU A 616 -22.29 19.94 -1.96
CA LEU A 616 -22.61 20.68 -0.73
C LEU A 616 -24.00 21.35 -0.84
N GLU A 617 -24.27 21.98 -1.99
CA GLU A 617 -25.55 22.63 -2.30
C GLU A 617 -26.70 21.60 -2.38
N GLU A 618 -26.52 20.48 -3.10
CA GLU A 618 -27.53 19.41 -3.22
C GLU A 618 -27.90 18.83 -1.84
N ASN A 619 -26.94 18.78 -0.92
CA ASN A 619 -27.12 18.18 0.39
C ASN A 619 -27.50 19.15 1.51
N ASN A 620 -27.70 20.44 1.19
CA ASN A 620 -28.02 21.52 2.14
C ASN A 620 -27.00 21.59 3.30
N VAL A 621 -25.71 21.61 2.96
CA VAL A 621 -24.63 21.84 3.93
C VAL A 621 -24.77 23.24 4.53
N ASP A 622 -24.61 23.36 5.84
CA ASP A 622 -24.77 24.65 6.53
C ASP A 622 -23.49 25.49 6.47
N MET A 623 -22.33 24.84 6.62
CA MET A 623 -21.04 25.52 6.69
C MET A 623 -19.96 24.74 5.95
N TYR A 624 -19.14 25.46 5.19
CA TYR A 624 -17.84 24.98 4.71
C TYR A 624 -16.74 25.75 5.44
N VAL A 625 -15.86 25.03 6.12
CA VAL A 625 -14.82 25.62 6.98
C VAL A 625 -13.44 25.25 6.45
N ASN A 626 -12.58 26.25 6.23
CA ASN A 626 -11.27 26.05 5.60
C ASN A 626 -10.15 26.95 6.12
N GLY A 627 -8.92 26.72 5.63
CA GLY A 627 -7.73 27.54 5.87
C GLY A 627 -7.17 28.08 4.54
N HIS A 628 -5.88 27.84 4.28
CA HIS A 628 -5.15 28.09 3.04
C HIS A 628 -4.92 29.58 2.73
N ASP A 629 -5.98 30.37 2.67
CA ASP A 629 -5.85 31.81 2.66
C ASP A 629 -5.51 32.30 4.07
N HIS A 630 -4.34 32.94 4.22
CA HIS A 630 -3.81 33.38 5.51
C HIS A 630 -4.53 34.64 6.02
N CYS A 631 -5.82 34.50 6.31
CA CYS A 631 -6.73 35.53 6.80
C CYS A 631 -7.89 34.89 7.59
N LEU A 632 -8.77 35.73 8.14
CA LEU A 632 -10.07 35.33 8.68
C LEU A 632 -11.19 35.90 7.80
N GLN A 633 -12.10 35.03 7.36
CA GLN A 633 -13.14 35.43 6.41
C GLN A 633 -14.46 34.72 6.67
N HIS A 634 -15.55 35.44 6.38
CA HIS A 634 -16.90 34.90 6.33
C HIS A 634 -17.60 35.39 5.06
N ILE A 635 -17.93 34.47 4.16
CA ILE A 635 -18.78 34.70 2.98
C ILE A 635 -20.07 33.90 3.17
N SER A 636 -21.22 34.55 2.99
CA SER A 636 -22.54 33.92 3.02
C SER A 636 -23.09 33.85 1.60
N SER A 637 -23.32 32.64 1.07
CA SER A 637 -23.76 32.49 -0.32
C SER A 637 -24.54 31.20 -0.54
N ASN A 638 -25.65 31.28 -1.27
CA ASN A 638 -26.55 30.16 -1.56
C ASN A 638 -27.01 29.33 -0.34
N GLY A 639 -27.13 29.98 0.82
CA GLY A 639 -27.53 29.30 2.07
C GLY A 639 -26.43 28.52 2.77
N ILE A 640 -25.19 28.58 2.26
CA ILE A 640 -24.00 27.99 2.88
C ILE A 640 -23.12 29.13 3.41
N GLU A 641 -22.62 28.97 4.63
CA GLU A 641 -21.63 29.86 5.22
C GLU A 641 -20.22 29.33 4.94
N PHE A 642 -19.42 30.09 4.19
CA PHE A 642 -18.01 29.80 3.91
C PHE A 642 -17.14 30.55 4.92
N LEU A 643 -16.44 29.81 5.78
CA LEU A 643 -15.75 30.30 6.95
C LEU A 643 -14.24 29.95 6.85
N THR A 644 -13.40 30.95 6.59
CA THR A 644 -11.95 30.78 6.53
C THR A 644 -11.31 31.11 7.88
N SER A 645 -10.49 30.20 8.39
CA SER A 645 -9.69 30.33 9.61
C SER A 645 -8.19 30.09 9.37
N GLY A 646 -7.61 30.65 8.30
CA GLY A 646 -6.20 30.44 7.94
C GLY A 646 -5.19 31.39 8.61
N GLY A 647 -5.62 32.18 9.59
CA GLY A 647 -4.76 33.12 10.32
C GLY A 647 -4.05 32.54 11.54
N GLY A 648 -3.91 31.22 11.67
CA GLY A 648 -3.43 30.58 12.91
C GLY A 648 -1.97 30.86 13.25
N SER A 649 -1.17 31.27 12.26
CA SER A 649 0.16 31.84 12.47
C SER A 649 0.45 32.98 11.50
N LYS A 650 1.02 32.79 10.31
CA LYS A 650 1.21 33.89 9.33
C LYS A 650 -0.15 34.45 8.84
N ALA A 651 -0.15 35.72 8.42
CA ALA A 651 -1.29 36.39 7.77
C ALA A 651 -0.80 37.33 6.67
N TRP A 652 -1.59 37.51 5.61
CA TRP A 652 -1.24 38.36 4.46
C TRP A 652 -1.93 39.72 4.50
N ARG A 653 -1.33 40.62 5.27
CA ARG A 653 -1.86 41.97 5.45
C ARG A 653 -1.90 42.77 4.15
N GLY A 654 -3.05 43.37 3.86
CA GLY A 654 -3.29 44.19 2.67
C GLY A 654 -3.51 43.38 1.39
N ASP A 655 -3.44 42.05 1.46
CA ASP A 655 -3.66 41.16 0.32
C ASP A 655 -5.12 40.72 0.29
N ARG A 656 -5.90 41.33 -0.60
CA ARG A 656 -7.34 41.09 -0.69
C ARG A 656 -7.83 41.27 -2.12
N ASN A 657 -8.49 40.25 -2.62
CA ASN A 657 -9.24 40.27 -3.86
C ASN A 657 -10.63 40.90 -3.67
N TRP A 658 -11.19 41.45 -4.75
CA TRP A 658 -12.55 42.00 -4.72
C TRP A 658 -13.57 40.86 -4.53
N TRP A 659 -14.60 41.12 -3.71
CA TRP A 659 -15.75 40.22 -3.55
C TRP A 659 -17.03 41.04 -3.37
N SER A 660 -18.18 40.44 -3.67
CA SER A 660 -19.48 41.08 -3.49
C SER A 660 -19.70 41.50 -2.02
N PRO A 661 -19.97 42.79 -1.73
CA PRO A 661 -20.33 43.25 -0.39
C PRO A 661 -21.61 42.62 0.17
N GLU A 662 -22.47 42.07 -0.70
CA GLU A 662 -23.69 41.39 -0.26
C GLU A 662 -23.39 40.03 0.37
N GLU A 663 -22.36 39.33 -0.11
CA GLU A 663 -21.98 38.01 0.40
C GLU A 663 -20.91 38.10 1.50
N LEU A 664 -19.92 38.99 1.33
CA LEU A 664 -18.78 39.11 2.24
C LEU A 664 -19.18 39.78 3.56
N LYS A 665 -19.26 39.00 4.64
CA LYS A 665 -19.66 39.46 5.98
C LYS A 665 -18.48 39.88 6.86
N LEU A 666 -17.33 39.23 6.67
CA LEU A 666 -16.07 39.57 7.33
C LEU A 666 -14.91 39.31 6.37
N TYR A 667 -13.94 40.22 6.38
CA TYR A 667 -12.58 39.94 5.91
C TYR A 667 -11.60 40.63 6.86
N TYR A 668 -10.68 39.86 7.43
CA TYR A 668 -9.63 40.35 8.32
C TYR A 668 -8.31 39.72 7.89
N ASP A 669 -7.38 40.57 7.48
CA ASP A 669 -6.06 40.23 6.91
C ASP A 669 -4.97 40.04 7.99
N GLY A 670 -5.41 39.70 9.20
CA GLY A 670 -4.55 39.45 10.35
C GLY A 670 -4.73 38.04 10.91
N GLN A 671 -4.00 37.78 11.98
CA GLN A 671 -3.88 36.46 12.59
C GLN A 671 -4.98 36.26 13.63
N GLY A 672 -5.39 35.02 13.85
CA GLY A 672 -6.45 34.67 14.78
C GLY A 672 -7.07 33.31 14.51
N PHE A 673 -8.27 33.10 15.05
CA PHE A 673 -8.98 31.82 15.02
C PHE A 673 -10.48 32.05 15.20
N MET A 674 -11.27 30.98 15.16
CA MET A 674 -12.71 31.05 15.43
C MET A 674 -13.14 30.10 16.54
N SER A 675 -14.26 30.43 17.19
CA SER A 675 -15.00 29.50 18.05
C SER A 675 -16.41 29.32 17.53
N VAL A 676 -16.94 28.12 17.71
CA VAL A 676 -18.34 27.80 17.41
C VAL A 676 -18.99 27.22 18.64
N LYS A 677 -20.16 27.77 19.02
CA LYS A 677 -21.06 27.17 20.01
C LYS A 677 -22.38 26.86 19.33
N MET A 678 -22.82 25.61 19.39
CA MET A 678 -24.06 25.18 18.75
C MET A 678 -24.96 24.38 19.69
N THR A 679 -26.25 24.45 19.38
CA THR A 679 -27.34 23.67 19.98
C THR A 679 -28.20 23.13 18.84
N ARG A 680 -29.28 22.39 19.15
CA ARG A 680 -30.21 21.91 18.11
C ARG A 680 -30.91 23.02 17.32
N SER A 681 -30.95 24.24 17.85
CA SER A 681 -31.75 25.36 17.30
C SER A 681 -30.92 26.58 16.90
N GLU A 682 -29.64 26.64 17.25
CA GLU A 682 -28.79 27.80 16.96
C GLU A 682 -27.32 27.39 16.91
N ALA A 683 -26.58 27.97 15.96
CA ALA A 683 -25.12 27.96 15.94
C ALA A 683 -24.58 29.41 16.00
N VAL A 684 -23.64 29.68 16.89
CA VAL A 684 -22.99 30.98 17.06
C VAL A 684 -21.51 30.83 16.72
N VAL A 685 -21.06 31.58 15.71
CA VAL A 685 -19.67 31.64 15.26
C VAL A 685 -19.07 32.98 15.67
N LEU A 686 -17.89 32.95 16.31
CA LEU A 686 -17.13 34.13 16.70
C LEU A 686 -15.74 34.05 16.08
N PHE A 687 -15.30 35.16 15.49
CA PHE A 687 -13.93 35.33 14.99
C PHE A 687 -13.13 36.18 15.97
N TYR A 688 -11.91 35.75 16.27
CA TYR A 688 -11.02 36.41 17.21
C TYR A 688 -9.74 36.84 16.50
N ASP A 689 -9.25 38.04 16.80
CA ASP A 689 -7.88 38.42 16.44
C ASP A 689 -6.85 37.73 17.35
N VAL A 690 -5.57 37.95 17.03
CA VAL A 690 -4.41 37.46 17.79
C VAL A 690 -4.40 37.91 19.26
N HIS A 691 -5.15 38.94 19.64
CA HIS A 691 -5.26 39.45 21.00
C HIS A 691 -6.51 38.94 21.73
N GLY A 692 -7.34 38.11 21.08
CA GLY A 692 -8.58 37.58 21.63
C GLY A 692 -9.77 38.55 21.53
N ASN A 693 -9.65 39.64 20.78
CA ASN A 693 -10.78 40.54 20.54
C ASN A 693 -11.73 39.92 19.52
N ILE A 694 -13.04 40.04 19.78
CA ILE A 694 -14.06 39.58 18.83
C ILE A 694 -14.11 40.55 17.65
N LEU A 695 -13.80 40.04 16.47
CA LEU A 695 -13.87 40.76 15.19
C LEU A 695 -15.26 40.68 14.57
N HIS A 696 -15.91 39.53 14.72
CA HIS A 696 -17.20 39.24 14.11
C HIS A 696 -17.98 38.24 14.94
N LYS A 697 -19.30 38.43 14.98
CA LYS A 697 -20.25 37.48 15.56
C LYS A 697 -21.33 37.18 14.55
N TRP A 698 -21.52 35.90 14.25
CA TRP A 698 -22.60 35.42 13.41
C TRP A 698 -23.45 34.40 14.18
N SER A 699 -24.77 34.45 14.02
CA SER A 699 -25.70 33.54 14.69
C SER A 699 -26.69 33.02 13.66
N ILE A 700 -26.77 31.69 13.55
CA ILE A 700 -27.56 30.98 12.56
C ILE A 700 -28.67 30.25 13.31
N PRO A 701 -29.93 30.68 13.19
CA PRO A 701 -31.05 29.95 13.76
C PRO A 701 -31.39 28.73 12.90
N LYS A 702 -31.86 27.65 13.53
CA LYS A 702 -32.35 26.43 12.86
C LYS A 702 -33.70 26.06 13.44
N GLU A 703 -34.73 25.97 12.60
CA GLU A 703 -36.07 25.66 13.10
C GLU A 703 -36.13 24.28 13.77
N PRO A 704 -36.89 24.13 14.87
CA PRO A 704 -37.20 22.82 15.42
C PRO A 704 -37.81 21.94 14.32
N LEU A 705 -37.47 20.64 14.26
CA LEU A 705 -38.26 19.72 13.44
C LEU A 705 -39.69 19.81 13.95
N LYS A 706 -40.65 20.18 13.09
CA LYS A 706 -42.06 19.93 13.38
C LYS A 706 -42.16 18.44 13.67
N ALA A 707 -42.59 18.09 14.88
CA ALA A 707 -42.83 16.69 15.24
C ALA A 707 -43.78 16.10 14.19
N ALA A 708 -43.29 15.10 13.45
CA ALA A 708 -44.05 14.39 12.43
C ALA A 708 -45.06 13.43 13.09
#